data_AF-A0A2S5R2Z3-F1
#
_entry.id   AF-A0A2S5R2Z3-F1
#
_cell.length_a   1.000
_cell.length_b   1.000
_cell.length_c   1.000
_cell.angle_alpha   90.00
_cell.angle_beta   90.00
_cell.angle_gamma   90.00
#
_symmetry.space_group_name_H-M   'P 1'
#
loop_
_entity.id
_entity.type
_entity.pdbx_description
1 polymer ?
#
loop_
_entity_poly.entity_id
_entity_poly.type
_entity_poly.pdbx_seq_one_letter_code
_entity_poly.pdbx_strand_id
1 'polypeptide(L)'
;MNFDHDLGLIDSILTIDTTIAPPLGGLTGSLTITGTGALIVPTGTNAQRPGSPTAAMIRFNTDSSVLEFHNGTTWSTLSSGGTVTSVALSAPSIFTVSGSPVTGSGTLSFSLNTQTQNIVFASPNGSTGAPTFRALVAADIPSLSYLPLAGGSMNSAATVTFSGGGTVTGLPTPINASDAAPKSYVDSVAAGLDPKGSVRAATTAPLSGVTYSAGGGAGGTGQFTSAPTTVDGVATTTAGTRVLVKNQADAKQNGIYVVVSSGTWDRASDQDGSPASEVSGGNFTFVENGGTVNANTGWVVSGTGIQTLNTDDINWVQYSGGTGTYTANSPVTLTGSAFSLSGLSGFGSANQVVGVNNAAGALEYKTITAGTAIGVAHSAGAITINNTGVTAFAITTAAQSTGLALSGATGSITLTLDNDLEAIAALTTTGIIARTAAGSMATRTITGTTNQTTVTNGTGVSGDPTIAIANNVVLPGVASMTVPSGSTANQPAAGAGQVRYDTTTNQLMWSNAGSWNVLSTSGTVTSVAVSGGTTGLTTSGGPITGSGTITLAGTLGVANGGTGLTTTPTNGQLLIGNGTNYTLASLTAGTGISVTPGAGSISIANTGVTSVALSAPGIFTVSGSPVTTTGTLSFSLNTQTQNLVFASPNGSTGAPTFRAVVQADLSFLQLYKENASTPTAPTAAGTNAVAIGSGAAAPGVGSFAVGDGANASVWGGKAMANGEFATAGDAQTGTYILRNITTDASFTDGFLDGAGATQRLVIPNNSVWTFDILVAARRTDAIGGGASYRFVGGIRKDATSGSTTFIGTPSKSILGETNTAWDARITADTTNGALRIEFRGEASKTVRWVAVVNTAEVTN
;
A
#
# COMPACT_ATOMS: atom_id res chain seq x y z
N MET A 1 -55.42 -64.47 -38.17
CA MET A 1 -56.20 -64.80 -36.96
C MET A 1 -56.97 -63.55 -36.58
N ASN A 2 -58.29 -63.65 -36.38
CA ASN A 2 -59.06 -62.58 -35.75
C ASN A 2 -59.03 -62.86 -34.24
N PHE A 3 -58.46 -61.96 -33.44
CA PHE A 3 -58.21 -62.19 -32.01
C PHE A 3 -59.37 -61.79 -31.10
N ASP A 4 -60.47 -61.26 -31.64
CA ASP A 4 -61.55 -60.63 -30.84
C ASP A 4 -62.48 -61.60 -30.09
N HIS A 5 -62.32 -62.93 -30.21
CA HIS A 5 -63.32 -63.87 -29.68
C HIS A 5 -62.77 -65.18 -29.07
N ASP A 6 -61.70 -65.10 -28.28
CA ASP A 6 -61.39 -66.15 -27.31
C ASP A 6 -60.93 -65.57 -25.97
N LEU A 7 -61.49 -66.05 -24.85
CA LEU A 7 -61.25 -65.55 -23.48
C LEU A 7 -59.92 -66.07 -22.88
N GLY A 8 -58.94 -66.37 -23.73
CA GLY A 8 -57.62 -66.85 -23.35
C GLY A 8 -56.62 -65.71 -23.17
N LEU A 9 -56.01 -65.60 -21.99
CA LEU A 9 -54.83 -64.77 -21.79
C LEU A 9 -53.69 -65.26 -22.71
N ILE A 10 -53.22 -64.39 -23.61
CA ILE A 10 -52.05 -64.69 -24.44
C ILE A 10 -50.79 -64.42 -23.62
N ASP A 11 -50.24 -65.49 -23.06
CA ASP A 11 -49.15 -65.44 -22.06
C ASP A 11 -47.81 -64.92 -22.65
N SER A 12 -47.62 -65.01 -23.97
CA SER A 12 -46.53 -64.30 -24.68
C SER A 12 -46.81 -64.12 -26.18
N ILE A 13 -46.34 -63.00 -26.74
CA ILE A 13 -46.25 -62.75 -28.19
C ILE A 13 -44.77 -62.53 -28.52
N LEU A 14 -44.18 -63.41 -29.32
CA LEU A 14 -42.74 -63.37 -29.64
C LEU A 14 -42.40 -62.34 -30.73
N THR A 15 -43.24 -62.25 -31.77
CA THR A 15 -43.08 -61.31 -32.89
C THR A 15 -44.46 -60.93 -33.45
N ILE A 16 -44.65 -59.64 -33.77
CA ILE A 16 -45.80 -59.16 -34.56
C ILE A 16 -45.29 -58.81 -35.95
N ASP A 17 -45.70 -59.57 -36.96
CA ASP A 17 -45.40 -59.26 -38.36
C ASP A 17 -46.32 -58.13 -38.84
N THR A 18 -45.75 -56.95 -39.04
CA THR A 18 -46.45 -55.78 -39.58
C THR A 18 -46.31 -55.65 -41.10
N THR A 19 -45.58 -56.55 -41.77
CA THR A 19 -45.33 -56.45 -43.23
C THR A 19 -46.54 -56.82 -44.08
N ILE A 20 -47.51 -57.53 -43.50
CA ILE A 20 -48.80 -57.87 -44.11
C ILE A 20 -49.89 -56.98 -43.50
N ALA A 21 -50.73 -56.37 -44.32
CA ALA A 21 -51.77 -55.45 -43.85
C ALA A 21 -52.80 -56.19 -42.95
N PRO A 22 -53.08 -55.70 -41.73
CA PRO A 22 -54.10 -56.32 -40.87
C PRO A 22 -55.50 -56.15 -41.49
N PRO A 23 -56.44 -57.09 -41.23
CA PRO A 23 -57.74 -57.16 -41.93
C PRO A 23 -58.68 -55.97 -41.69
N LEU A 24 -58.29 -55.00 -40.86
CA LEU A 24 -59.02 -53.78 -40.53
C LEU A 24 -58.36 -52.51 -41.11
N GLY A 25 -57.50 -52.64 -42.12
CA GLY A 25 -57.03 -51.50 -42.94
C GLY A 25 -55.84 -50.71 -42.37
N GLY A 26 -55.02 -51.33 -41.52
CA GLY A 26 -53.77 -50.73 -41.03
C GLY A 26 -52.68 -50.66 -42.10
N LEU A 27 -51.77 -49.69 -41.97
CA LEU A 27 -50.58 -49.56 -42.83
C LEU A 27 -49.55 -50.65 -42.53
N THR A 28 -48.97 -51.23 -43.59
CA THR A 28 -47.85 -52.16 -43.45
C THR A 28 -46.61 -51.46 -42.89
N GLY A 29 -45.88 -52.15 -42.01
CA GLY A 29 -44.71 -51.65 -41.30
C GLY A 29 -45.00 -50.88 -40.01
N SER A 30 -46.28 -50.66 -39.64
CA SER A 30 -46.67 -49.91 -38.44
C SER A 30 -47.37 -50.78 -37.40
N LEU A 31 -46.97 -50.67 -36.13
CA LEU A 31 -47.73 -51.18 -34.99
C LEU A 31 -48.60 -50.04 -34.43
N THR A 32 -49.90 -50.10 -34.67
CA THR A 32 -50.87 -49.10 -34.18
C THR A 32 -51.63 -49.65 -32.99
N ILE A 33 -51.58 -48.97 -31.84
CA ILE A 33 -52.38 -49.30 -30.66
C ILE A 33 -53.65 -48.44 -30.69
N THR A 34 -54.80 -49.08 -30.87
CA THR A 34 -56.10 -48.41 -30.95
C THR A 34 -56.73 -48.27 -29.56
N GLY A 35 -57.04 -47.03 -29.16
CA GLY A 35 -57.70 -46.72 -27.88
C GLY A 35 -56.93 -45.68 -27.07
N THR A 36 -57.32 -45.51 -25.80
CA THR A 36 -56.69 -44.58 -24.84
C THR A 36 -55.70 -45.26 -23.89
N GLY A 37 -55.44 -46.57 -24.07
CA GLY A 37 -54.49 -47.33 -23.26
C GLY A 37 -53.03 -46.95 -23.56
N ALA A 38 -52.18 -47.05 -22.54
CA ALA A 38 -50.75 -46.82 -22.68
C ALA A 38 -50.00 -48.09 -23.14
N LEU A 39 -48.95 -47.92 -23.95
CA LEU A 39 -47.97 -48.98 -24.20
C LEU A 39 -47.00 -49.07 -23.03
N ILE A 40 -46.98 -50.21 -22.34
CA ILE A 40 -45.92 -50.54 -21.39
C ILE A 40 -44.73 -51.07 -22.20
N VAL A 41 -43.64 -50.30 -22.25
CA VAL A 41 -42.35 -50.75 -22.80
C VAL A 41 -41.54 -51.49 -21.73
N PRO A 42 -40.58 -52.36 -22.11
CA PRO A 42 -39.71 -53.03 -21.14
C PRO A 42 -39.02 -52.03 -20.20
N THR A 43 -38.96 -52.36 -18.92
CA THR A 43 -38.34 -51.52 -17.88
C THR A 43 -37.12 -52.20 -17.27
N GLY A 44 -36.12 -51.42 -16.81
CA GLY A 44 -35.00 -51.96 -16.04
C GLY A 44 -33.79 -51.02 -15.95
N THR A 45 -32.80 -51.43 -15.16
CA THR A 45 -31.56 -50.67 -14.89
C THR A 45 -30.59 -50.65 -16.08
N ASN A 46 -29.56 -49.80 -16.05
CA ASN A 46 -28.48 -49.80 -17.04
C ASN A 46 -27.81 -51.17 -17.17
N ALA A 47 -27.64 -51.90 -16.06
CA ALA A 47 -27.07 -53.25 -16.04
C ALA A 47 -27.98 -54.30 -16.70
N GLN A 48 -29.29 -54.03 -16.76
CA GLN A 48 -30.29 -54.85 -17.44
C GLN A 48 -30.52 -54.43 -18.91
N ARG A 49 -29.62 -53.66 -19.51
CA ARG A 49 -29.63 -53.42 -20.96
C ARG A 49 -29.30 -54.73 -21.70
N PRO A 50 -29.97 -55.05 -22.82
CA PRO A 50 -29.63 -56.22 -23.63
C PRO A 50 -28.15 -56.18 -24.04
N GLY A 51 -27.44 -57.30 -23.90
CA GLY A 51 -26.01 -57.39 -24.26
C GLY A 51 -25.72 -57.26 -25.76
N SER A 52 -26.72 -57.55 -26.60
CA SER A 52 -26.68 -57.36 -28.06
C SER A 52 -27.91 -56.56 -28.50
N PRO A 53 -27.96 -55.23 -28.27
CA PRO A 53 -29.13 -54.40 -28.54
C PRO A 53 -29.25 -54.05 -30.02
N THR A 54 -30.41 -54.35 -30.62
CA THR A 54 -30.74 -53.96 -32.00
C THR A 54 -30.96 -52.45 -32.10
N ALA A 55 -30.77 -51.86 -33.29
CA ALA A 55 -31.19 -50.47 -33.54
C ALA A 55 -32.70 -50.28 -33.32
N ALA A 56 -33.09 -49.08 -32.91
CA ALA A 56 -34.47 -48.67 -32.62
C ALA A 56 -35.20 -49.44 -31.50
N MET A 57 -34.51 -50.24 -30.68
CA MET A 57 -35.10 -50.75 -29.44
C MET A 57 -35.45 -49.57 -28.51
N ILE A 58 -36.65 -49.57 -27.91
CA ILE A 58 -37.12 -48.55 -26.96
C ILE A 58 -37.43 -49.24 -25.62
N ARG A 59 -37.01 -48.62 -24.51
CA ARG A 59 -37.24 -49.11 -23.13
C ARG A 59 -37.34 -47.95 -22.15
N PHE A 60 -37.88 -48.20 -20.97
CA PHE A 60 -37.79 -47.26 -19.85
C PHE A 60 -36.62 -47.67 -18.93
N ASN A 61 -35.64 -46.78 -18.76
CA ASN A 61 -34.52 -47.04 -17.89
C ASN A 61 -34.84 -46.57 -16.47
N THR A 62 -34.84 -47.49 -15.51
CA THR A 62 -35.22 -47.19 -14.12
C THR A 62 -34.14 -46.47 -13.34
N ASP A 63 -32.86 -46.59 -13.74
CA ASP A 63 -31.75 -45.87 -13.08
C ASP A 63 -31.81 -44.37 -13.40
N SER A 64 -32.15 -44.03 -14.64
CA SER A 64 -32.24 -42.65 -15.12
C SER A 64 -33.68 -42.12 -15.23
N SER A 65 -34.67 -42.97 -14.93
CA SER A 65 -36.12 -42.68 -14.96
C SER A 65 -36.62 -42.02 -16.25
N VAL A 66 -36.07 -42.44 -17.40
CA VAL A 66 -36.41 -41.88 -18.73
C VAL A 66 -36.64 -42.98 -19.76
N LEU A 67 -37.43 -42.63 -20.78
CA LEU A 67 -37.50 -43.40 -22.01
C LEU A 67 -36.17 -43.25 -22.78
N GLU A 68 -35.53 -44.37 -23.07
CA GLU A 68 -34.31 -44.43 -23.88
C GLU A 68 -34.52 -45.30 -25.11
N PHE A 69 -33.78 -44.98 -26.17
CA PHE A 69 -33.77 -45.75 -27.41
C PHE A 69 -32.34 -46.11 -27.80
N HIS A 70 -32.15 -47.30 -28.38
CA HIS A 70 -30.87 -47.71 -28.91
C HIS A 70 -30.70 -47.17 -30.33
N ASN A 71 -29.75 -46.27 -30.55
CA ASN A 71 -29.55 -45.62 -31.87
C ASN A 71 -28.87 -46.53 -32.91
N GLY A 72 -28.60 -47.80 -32.56
CA GLY A 72 -27.83 -48.76 -33.37
C GLY A 72 -26.38 -48.92 -32.92
N THR A 73 -25.87 -48.03 -32.07
CA THR A 73 -24.52 -48.12 -31.48
C THR A 73 -24.50 -47.90 -29.97
N THR A 74 -25.36 -47.02 -29.43
CA THR A 74 -25.48 -46.73 -28.01
C THR A 74 -26.93 -46.45 -27.59
N TRP A 75 -27.22 -46.66 -26.31
CA TRP A 75 -28.48 -46.23 -25.70
C TRP A 75 -28.45 -44.71 -25.49
N SER A 76 -29.42 -44.01 -26.07
CA SER A 76 -29.57 -42.55 -26.05
C SER A 76 -30.91 -42.17 -25.42
N THR A 77 -30.93 -41.05 -24.69
CA THR A 77 -32.15 -40.52 -24.06
C THR A 77 -32.95 -39.65 -25.05
N LEU A 78 -34.26 -39.61 -24.88
CA LEU A 78 -35.14 -38.72 -25.64
C LEU A 78 -35.44 -37.46 -24.82
N SER A 79 -34.82 -36.32 -25.14
CA SER A 79 -34.93 -35.06 -24.38
C SER A 79 -35.10 -33.82 -25.25
N SER A 80 -35.84 -32.82 -24.77
CA SER A 80 -36.07 -31.53 -25.44
C SER A 80 -35.02 -30.46 -25.09
N GLY A 81 -34.86 -29.47 -25.99
CA GLY A 81 -33.87 -28.38 -25.86
C GLY A 81 -34.20 -27.35 -24.77
N GLY A 82 -33.16 -26.65 -24.29
CA GLY A 82 -33.19 -25.90 -23.03
C GLY A 82 -33.91 -24.55 -23.04
N THR A 83 -34.65 -24.30 -21.95
CA THR A 83 -35.13 -22.99 -21.48
C THR A 83 -34.17 -22.43 -20.42
N VAL A 84 -34.32 -21.16 -20.02
CA VAL A 84 -33.64 -20.66 -18.80
C VAL A 84 -34.32 -21.29 -17.59
N THR A 85 -33.77 -22.41 -17.13
CA THR A 85 -34.27 -23.18 -15.98
C THR A 85 -33.79 -22.65 -14.64
N SER A 86 -32.77 -21.78 -14.62
CA SER A 86 -32.26 -21.19 -13.39
C SER A 86 -31.49 -19.88 -13.60
N VAL A 87 -31.48 -19.01 -12.60
CA VAL A 87 -30.68 -17.78 -12.53
C VAL A 87 -29.77 -17.84 -11.29
N ALA A 88 -28.46 -17.97 -11.50
CA ALA A 88 -27.45 -17.98 -10.46
C ALA A 88 -26.84 -16.60 -10.23
N LEU A 89 -26.38 -16.35 -9.01
CA LEU A 89 -25.65 -15.16 -8.60
C LEU A 89 -24.30 -15.51 -7.97
N SER A 90 -23.25 -14.83 -8.42
CA SER A 90 -21.92 -14.84 -7.83
C SER A 90 -21.60 -13.44 -7.31
N ALA A 91 -21.02 -13.34 -6.12
CA ALA A 91 -20.69 -12.08 -5.46
C ALA A 91 -19.32 -12.17 -4.77
N PRO A 92 -18.64 -11.03 -4.52
CA PRO A 92 -17.38 -11.04 -3.77
C PRO A 92 -17.57 -11.58 -2.34
N SER A 93 -16.51 -12.18 -1.78
CA SER A 93 -16.50 -12.87 -0.47
C SER A 93 -16.77 -12.01 0.76
N ILE A 94 -17.09 -10.72 0.58
CA ILE A 94 -17.69 -9.85 1.61
C ILE A 94 -19.15 -10.22 1.90
N PHE A 95 -19.81 -10.93 0.99
CA PHE A 95 -21.20 -11.38 1.12
C PHE A 95 -21.31 -12.89 1.29
N THR A 96 -22.31 -13.33 2.06
CA THR A 96 -22.98 -14.63 1.85
C THR A 96 -24.08 -14.42 0.80
N VAL A 97 -24.23 -15.40 -0.10
CA VAL A 97 -25.32 -15.43 -1.10
C VAL A 97 -26.24 -16.61 -0.77
N SER A 98 -27.55 -16.37 -0.73
CA SER A 98 -28.58 -17.40 -0.55
C SER A 98 -29.74 -17.22 -1.54
N GLY A 99 -30.55 -18.27 -1.72
CA GLY A 99 -31.59 -18.31 -2.77
C GLY A 99 -31.05 -18.43 -4.20
N SER A 100 -29.74 -18.68 -4.36
CA SER A 100 -29.06 -18.87 -5.65
C SER A 100 -28.82 -20.36 -5.92
N PRO A 101 -29.18 -20.91 -7.09
CA PRO A 101 -29.90 -20.25 -8.18
C PRO A 101 -31.43 -20.25 -7.99
N VAL A 102 -32.11 -19.23 -8.52
CA VAL A 102 -33.58 -19.18 -8.60
C VAL A 102 -34.05 -20.00 -9.80
N THR A 103 -34.88 -21.03 -9.59
CA THR A 103 -35.41 -21.95 -10.62
C THR A 103 -36.88 -21.72 -11.00
N GLY A 104 -37.54 -20.77 -10.35
CA GLY A 104 -38.94 -20.38 -10.56
C GLY A 104 -39.13 -18.91 -10.19
N SER A 105 -40.13 -18.57 -9.37
CA SER A 105 -40.12 -17.30 -8.63
C SER A 105 -39.25 -17.42 -7.38
N GLY A 106 -38.38 -16.45 -7.12
CA GLY A 106 -37.54 -16.47 -5.92
C GLY A 106 -36.72 -15.20 -5.69
N THR A 107 -36.12 -15.12 -4.50
CA THR A 107 -35.31 -13.98 -4.06
C THR A 107 -33.86 -14.37 -3.90
N LEU A 108 -33.00 -13.82 -4.76
CA LEU A 108 -31.56 -13.81 -4.55
C LEU A 108 -31.26 -12.87 -3.39
N SER A 109 -30.61 -13.38 -2.35
CA SER A 109 -30.38 -12.63 -1.11
C SER A 109 -28.90 -12.53 -0.79
N PHE A 110 -28.44 -11.36 -0.38
CA PHE A 110 -27.10 -11.17 0.21
C PHE A 110 -27.18 -10.84 1.70
N SER A 111 -26.18 -11.27 2.46
CA SER A 111 -25.88 -10.77 3.80
C SER A 111 -24.40 -10.45 3.93
N LEU A 112 -24.03 -9.42 4.69
CA LEU A 112 -22.63 -9.11 4.97
C LEU A 112 -22.02 -10.19 5.88
N ASN A 113 -20.81 -10.65 5.54
CA ASN A 113 -20.09 -11.60 6.37
C ASN A 113 -19.61 -10.94 7.67
N THR A 114 -19.87 -11.60 8.81
CA THR A 114 -19.39 -11.21 10.14
C THR A 114 -17.88 -10.97 10.12
N GLN A 115 -17.45 -9.87 10.73
CA GLN A 115 -16.05 -9.47 10.84
C GLN A 115 -15.59 -9.46 12.30
N THR A 116 -14.28 -9.62 12.53
CA THR A 116 -13.70 -9.42 13.86
C THR A 116 -13.80 -7.95 14.25
N GLN A 117 -13.94 -7.66 15.55
CA GLN A 117 -14.03 -6.28 16.03
C GLN A 117 -12.79 -5.42 15.68
N ASN A 118 -12.95 -4.10 15.70
CA ASN A 118 -11.90 -3.10 15.55
C ASN A 118 -11.17 -3.14 14.18
N ILE A 119 -11.87 -3.56 13.11
CA ILE A 119 -11.36 -3.53 11.73
C ILE A 119 -12.26 -2.68 10.82
N VAL A 120 -11.64 -2.00 9.87
CA VAL A 120 -12.26 -1.13 8.86
C VAL A 120 -12.06 -1.71 7.47
N PHE A 121 -12.96 -1.40 6.53
CA PHE A 121 -12.79 -1.74 5.12
C PHE A 121 -11.92 -0.68 4.42
N ALA A 122 -10.64 -0.99 4.15
CA ALA A 122 -9.67 -0.04 3.62
C ALA A 122 -8.70 -0.70 2.62
N SER A 123 -8.09 0.09 1.71
CA SER A 123 -7.01 -0.40 0.84
C SER A 123 -5.81 -0.88 1.65
N PRO A 124 -4.90 -1.69 1.10
CA PRO A 124 -3.66 -2.06 1.78
C PRO A 124 -2.89 -0.85 2.30
N ASN A 125 -2.26 -0.97 3.47
CA ASN A 125 -1.50 0.14 4.08
C ASN A 125 -0.40 0.64 3.11
N GLY A 126 -0.30 1.95 2.93
CA GLY A 126 0.73 2.59 2.12
C GLY A 126 0.67 2.32 0.62
N SER A 127 -0.40 1.70 0.10
CA SER A 127 -0.51 1.40 -1.34
C SER A 127 -1.95 1.34 -1.86
N THR A 128 -2.11 1.58 -3.17
CA THR A 128 -3.38 1.37 -3.87
C THR A 128 -3.60 -0.12 -4.13
N GLY A 129 -4.76 -0.65 -3.72
CA GLY A 129 -5.11 -2.05 -3.94
C GLY A 129 -6.55 -2.35 -3.55
N ALA A 130 -7.01 -3.56 -3.84
CA ALA A 130 -8.36 -4.01 -3.48
C ALA A 130 -8.57 -3.89 -1.96
N PRO A 131 -9.61 -3.19 -1.48
CA PRO A 131 -9.84 -3.04 -0.05
C PRO A 131 -10.14 -4.37 0.63
N THR A 132 -9.60 -4.52 1.83
CA THR A 132 -9.84 -5.65 2.74
C THR A 132 -10.22 -5.12 4.11
N PHE A 133 -10.83 -5.97 4.94
CA PHE A 133 -10.99 -5.62 6.34
C PHE A 133 -9.66 -5.76 7.07
N ARG A 134 -9.19 -4.67 7.69
CA ARG A 134 -7.96 -4.62 8.48
C ARG A 134 -8.05 -3.59 9.60
N ALA A 135 -7.12 -3.64 10.55
CA ALA A 135 -6.97 -2.58 11.54
C ALA A 135 -6.71 -1.22 10.85
N LEU A 136 -7.26 -0.14 11.44
CA LEU A 136 -6.97 1.23 11.03
C LEU A 136 -5.53 1.58 11.42
N VAL A 137 -4.80 2.26 10.55
CA VAL A 137 -3.43 2.73 10.79
C VAL A 137 -3.36 4.25 10.67
N ALA A 138 -2.29 4.86 11.18
CA ALA A 138 -2.11 6.32 11.13
C ALA A 138 -2.20 6.90 9.69
N ALA A 139 -1.74 6.16 8.68
CA ALA A 139 -1.82 6.56 7.27
C ALA A 139 -3.25 6.67 6.72
N ASP A 140 -4.24 6.02 7.36
CA ASP A 140 -5.65 6.09 6.97
C ASP A 140 -6.33 7.40 7.44
N ILE A 141 -5.68 8.13 8.34
CA ILE A 141 -6.15 9.43 8.86
C ILE A 141 -5.09 10.48 8.49
N PRO A 142 -5.08 11.00 7.25
CA PRO A 142 -3.99 11.82 6.69
C PRO A 142 -3.79 13.22 7.32
N SER A 143 -4.36 13.48 8.50
CA SER A 143 -4.31 14.74 9.25
C SER A 143 -4.16 14.57 10.77
N LEU A 144 -3.62 13.44 11.25
CA LEU A 144 -3.30 13.25 12.66
C LEU A 144 -2.16 14.19 13.12
N SER A 145 -2.51 15.26 13.83
CA SER A 145 -1.57 16.24 14.39
C SER A 145 -0.83 15.73 15.64
N TYR A 146 -0.16 14.57 15.58
CA TYR A 146 0.76 14.13 16.63
C TYR A 146 2.03 13.47 16.06
N LEU A 147 3.07 13.45 16.88
CA LEU A 147 4.42 12.98 16.54
C LEU A 147 4.43 11.47 16.21
N PRO A 148 4.94 11.05 15.03
CA PRO A 148 5.13 9.63 14.74
C PRO A 148 6.11 8.99 15.73
N LEU A 149 5.70 7.91 16.39
CA LEU A 149 6.51 7.18 17.38
C LEU A 149 7.76 6.50 16.77
N ALA A 150 7.89 6.49 15.45
CA ALA A 150 9.09 6.08 14.73
C ALA A 150 9.33 6.96 13.49
N GLY A 151 10.55 7.48 13.33
CA GLY A 151 11.03 8.13 12.09
C GLY A 151 10.48 9.53 11.76
N GLY A 152 9.67 10.14 12.63
CA GLY A 152 9.17 11.50 12.41
C GLY A 152 10.25 12.58 12.62
N SER A 153 10.33 13.55 11.70
CA SER A 153 11.17 14.74 11.87
C SER A 153 10.43 15.85 12.63
N MET A 154 10.98 16.32 13.74
CA MET A 154 10.42 17.43 14.51
C MET A 154 10.85 18.78 13.92
N ASN A 155 10.16 19.26 12.90
CA ASN A 155 10.35 20.62 12.38
C ASN A 155 9.59 21.65 13.24
N SER A 156 10.12 21.92 14.43
CA SER A 156 9.64 22.98 15.34
C SER A 156 10.59 24.18 15.29
N ALA A 157 10.05 25.38 15.04
CA ALA A 157 10.79 26.63 15.20
C ALA A 157 10.97 27.05 16.68
N ALA A 158 10.44 26.28 17.63
CA ALA A 158 10.50 26.52 19.06
C ALA A 158 11.24 25.41 19.82
N THR A 159 11.85 25.78 20.95
CA THR A 159 12.63 24.91 21.85
C THR A 159 11.90 23.63 22.26
N VAL A 160 12.60 22.50 22.16
CA VAL A 160 12.13 21.20 22.70
C VAL A 160 12.54 21.09 24.17
N THR A 161 11.56 21.09 25.08
CA THR A 161 11.80 21.05 26.54
C THR A 161 11.41 19.69 27.13
N PHE A 162 12.38 18.97 27.68
CA PHE A 162 12.15 17.68 28.38
C PHE A 162 11.89 17.89 29.88
N SER A 163 10.67 18.30 30.22
CA SER A 163 10.22 18.49 31.60
C SER A 163 10.30 17.19 32.40
N GLY A 164 11.23 17.09 33.36
CA GLY A 164 11.40 15.92 34.24
C GLY A 164 12.71 15.13 34.08
N GLY A 165 13.67 15.61 33.29
CA GLY A 165 15.01 15.00 33.22
C GLY A 165 15.13 13.79 32.28
N GLY A 166 14.31 13.75 31.22
CA GLY A 166 14.38 12.70 30.20
C GLY A 166 15.73 12.65 29.47
N THR A 167 16.17 11.45 29.10
CA THR A 167 17.45 11.22 28.40
C THR A 167 17.24 11.16 26.88
N VAL A 168 18.17 11.77 26.13
CA VAL A 168 18.26 11.60 24.67
C VAL A 168 19.30 10.52 24.37
N THR A 169 18.90 9.44 23.70
CA THR A 169 19.75 8.27 23.39
C THR A 169 19.86 8.05 21.89
N GLY A 170 20.83 7.24 21.45
CA GLY A 170 21.01 6.90 20.03
C GLY A 170 21.60 8.03 19.16
N LEU A 171 22.15 9.09 19.76
CA LEU A 171 22.85 10.15 19.01
C LEU A 171 24.10 9.56 18.31
N PRO A 172 24.31 9.83 17.01
CA PRO A 172 25.53 9.47 16.30
C PRO A 172 26.73 10.32 16.75
N THR A 173 27.93 9.98 16.28
CA THR A 173 29.09 10.86 16.42
C THR A 173 28.83 12.19 15.67
N PRO A 174 28.99 13.36 16.31
CA PRO A 174 28.77 14.66 15.67
C PRO A 174 29.65 14.88 14.44
N ILE A 175 29.10 15.51 13.40
CA ILE A 175 29.81 15.90 12.18
C ILE A 175 29.72 17.41 11.95
N ASN A 176 28.54 18.00 12.17
CA ASN A 176 28.29 19.43 12.00
C ASN A 176 28.39 20.18 13.33
N ALA A 177 28.71 21.48 13.28
CA ALA A 177 28.80 22.34 14.46
C ALA A 177 27.46 22.53 15.22
N SER A 178 26.33 22.17 14.61
CA SER A 178 24.99 22.22 15.19
C SER A 178 24.50 20.88 15.76
N ASP A 179 25.27 19.80 15.62
CA ASP A 179 24.85 18.46 16.06
C ASP A 179 24.93 18.35 17.60
N ALA A 180 23.97 17.65 18.21
CA ALA A 180 24.02 17.34 19.63
C ALA A 180 25.07 16.25 19.92
N ALA A 181 26.01 16.53 20.82
CA ALA A 181 27.08 15.59 21.17
C ALA A 181 26.64 14.56 22.23
N PRO A 182 26.83 13.24 22.01
CA PRO A 182 26.66 12.26 23.07
C PRO A 182 27.77 12.42 24.12
N LYS A 183 27.45 12.20 25.40
CA LYS A 183 28.42 12.31 26.49
C LYS A 183 29.68 11.45 26.28
N SER A 184 29.53 10.26 25.69
CA SER A 184 30.67 9.39 25.35
C SER A 184 31.68 10.03 24.38
N TYR A 185 31.23 10.87 23.44
CA TYR A 185 32.11 11.62 22.55
C TYR A 185 32.87 12.71 23.32
N VAL A 186 32.15 13.49 24.15
CA VAL A 186 32.76 14.54 24.99
C VAL A 186 33.77 13.94 25.97
N ASP A 187 33.42 12.85 26.64
CA ASP A 187 34.27 12.15 27.61
C ASP A 187 35.51 11.53 26.94
N SER A 188 35.38 11.01 25.70
CA SER A 188 36.53 10.48 24.94
C SER A 188 37.52 11.56 24.51
N VAL A 189 37.03 12.78 24.23
CA VAL A 189 37.89 13.94 23.89
C VAL A 189 38.57 14.50 25.15
N ALA A 190 37.93 14.40 26.32
CA ALA A 190 38.48 14.82 27.61
C ALA A 190 39.33 13.75 28.32
N ALA A 191 39.38 12.52 27.81
CA ALA A 191 40.02 11.39 28.48
C ALA A 191 41.54 11.60 28.65
N GLY A 192 42.03 11.46 29.88
CA GLY A 192 43.46 11.57 30.22
C GLY A 192 43.93 12.97 30.64
N LEU A 193 43.03 13.97 30.65
CA LEU A 193 43.29 15.28 31.23
C LEU A 193 42.51 15.45 32.54
N ASP A 194 43.19 15.92 33.58
CA ASP A 194 42.62 16.35 34.86
C ASP A 194 42.86 17.86 35.03
N PRO A 195 41.99 18.74 34.49
CA PRO A 195 42.24 20.17 34.45
C PRO A 195 42.27 20.80 35.84
N LYS A 196 43.28 21.64 36.06
CA LYS A 196 43.49 22.45 37.25
C LYS A 196 43.22 23.92 36.94
N GLY A 197 43.03 24.73 37.98
CA GLY A 197 42.98 26.17 37.83
C GLY A 197 44.23 26.67 37.09
N SER A 198 44.04 27.61 36.17
CA SER A 198 45.12 28.22 35.38
C SER A 198 46.18 28.87 36.28
N VAL A 199 47.38 29.03 35.72
CA VAL A 199 48.50 29.70 36.40
C VAL A 199 48.87 30.97 35.66
N ARG A 200 49.27 32.00 36.42
CA ARG A 200 49.65 33.29 35.85
C ARG A 200 51.11 33.31 35.36
N ALA A 201 51.95 32.45 35.93
CA ALA A 201 53.37 32.30 35.57
C ALA A 201 53.82 30.83 35.70
N ALA A 202 54.90 30.47 35.01
CA ALA A 202 55.56 29.18 35.16
C ALA A 202 57.09 29.35 35.20
N THR A 203 57.80 28.51 35.95
CA THR A 203 59.26 28.60 36.06
C THR A 203 59.96 28.34 34.73
N THR A 204 61.11 28.97 34.50
CA THR A 204 62.04 28.68 33.40
C THR A 204 63.27 27.88 33.84
N ALA A 205 63.55 27.85 35.15
CA ALA A 205 64.70 27.24 35.80
C ALA A 205 64.34 26.90 37.27
N PRO A 206 65.17 26.14 38.01
CA PRO A 206 64.98 25.94 39.45
C PRO A 206 64.88 27.27 40.20
N LEU A 207 64.03 27.37 41.22
CA LEU A 207 63.95 28.58 42.05
C LEU A 207 65.22 28.67 42.90
N SER A 208 65.97 29.78 42.79
CA SER A 208 67.19 30.01 43.56
C SER A 208 66.90 30.76 44.86
N GLY A 209 67.61 30.42 45.94
CA GLY A 209 67.52 31.10 47.24
C GLY A 209 66.24 30.81 48.06
N VAL A 210 65.43 29.84 47.63
CA VAL A 210 64.19 29.44 48.32
C VAL A 210 64.44 28.30 49.31
N THR A 211 63.59 28.20 50.33
CA THR A 211 63.53 27.04 51.23
C THR A 211 62.21 26.31 51.03
N TYR A 212 62.27 25.02 50.70
CA TYR A 212 61.09 24.16 50.63
C TYR A 212 60.85 23.46 51.98
N SER A 213 59.59 23.45 52.43
CA SER A 213 59.14 22.67 53.59
C SER A 213 57.99 21.77 53.18
N ALA A 214 58.21 20.46 53.18
CA ALA A 214 57.20 19.47 52.83
C ALA A 214 55.98 19.50 53.78
N GLY A 215 56.20 19.75 55.07
CA GLY A 215 55.16 19.93 56.08
C GLY A 215 54.72 21.39 56.29
N GLY A 216 55.11 22.30 55.41
CA GLY A 216 54.72 23.71 55.45
C GLY A 216 53.43 23.98 54.66
N GLY A 217 52.87 25.17 54.88
CA GLY A 217 51.67 25.65 54.19
C GLY A 217 50.36 25.05 54.73
N ALA A 218 49.23 25.49 54.17
CA ALA A 218 47.91 24.95 54.51
C ALA A 218 47.87 23.41 54.35
N GLY A 219 47.44 22.71 55.40
CA GLY A 219 47.38 21.25 55.43
C GLY A 219 48.72 20.51 55.55
N GLY A 220 49.86 21.21 55.56
CA GLY A 220 51.19 20.58 55.58
C GLY A 220 51.54 19.85 54.29
N THR A 221 51.12 20.42 53.15
CA THR A 221 51.19 19.81 51.81
C THR A 221 52.41 20.27 51.01
N GLY A 222 53.04 21.39 51.40
CA GLY A 222 54.26 21.89 50.79
C GLY A 222 54.26 23.41 50.68
N GLN A 223 55.36 24.05 51.09
CA GLN A 223 55.51 25.50 51.04
C GLN A 223 56.92 25.91 50.61
N PHE A 224 57.01 26.89 49.72
CA PHE A 224 58.23 27.65 49.47
C PHE A 224 58.23 28.92 50.32
N THR A 225 59.32 29.15 51.05
CA THR A 225 59.62 30.43 51.73
C THR A 225 60.85 31.07 51.09
N SER A 226 60.96 32.40 51.21
CA SER A 226 61.88 33.23 50.42
C SER A 226 61.69 33.12 48.90
N ALA A 227 60.47 32.78 48.46
CA ALA A 227 60.11 32.63 47.05
C ALA A 227 60.26 33.97 46.28
N PRO A 228 60.63 33.95 44.99
CA PRO A 228 60.93 35.18 44.25
C PRO A 228 59.68 36.05 44.04
N THR A 229 59.90 37.36 43.89
CA THR A 229 58.83 38.33 43.59
C THR A 229 58.48 38.40 42.10
N THR A 230 59.23 37.70 41.24
CA THR A 230 58.94 37.51 39.81
C THR A 230 59.27 36.10 39.32
N VAL A 231 58.51 35.59 38.34
CA VAL A 231 58.76 34.33 37.62
C VAL A 231 58.53 34.56 36.13
N ASP A 232 59.51 34.26 35.28
CA ASP A 232 59.47 34.57 33.83
C ASP A 232 59.15 36.06 33.55
N GLY A 233 59.59 36.98 34.42
CA GLY A 233 59.25 38.41 34.33
C GLY A 233 57.83 38.78 34.80
N VAL A 234 57.02 37.82 35.23
CA VAL A 234 55.67 38.04 35.78
C VAL A 234 55.74 38.25 37.29
N ALA A 235 55.14 39.32 37.82
CA ALA A 235 55.13 39.60 39.25
C ALA A 235 54.31 38.59 40.07
N THR A 236 54.91 38.02 41.12
CA THR A 236 54.37 36.99 42.03
C THR A 236 54.25 37.52 43.47
N THR A 237 53.96 38.82 43.63
CA THR A 237 53.84 39.52 44.92
C THR A 237 52.42 39.56 45.49
N THR A 238 51.40 39.40 44.65
CA THR A 238 49.99 39.52 45.04
C THR A 238 49.46 38.18 45.54
N ALA A 239 48.89 38.16 46.75
CA ALA A 239 48.24 36.98 47.31
C ALA A 239 47.13 36.44 46.38
N GLY A 240 47.00 35.12 46.28
CA GLY A 240 46.11 34.45 45.31
C GLY A 240 46.71 34.22 43.93
N THR A 241 47.90 34.77 43.61
CA THR A 241 48.57 34.49 42.32
C THR A 241 48.96 33.02 42.22
N ARG A 242 48.53 32.33 41.17
CA ARG A 242 48.90 30.92 40.89
C ARG A 242 50.17 30.85 40.04
N VAL A 243 51.10 29.97 40.42
CA VAL A 243 52.41 29.79 39.78
C VAL A 243 52.67 28.29 39.57
N LEU A 244 53.04 27.89 38.35
CA LEU A 244 53.51 26.54 38.07
C LEU A 244 55.03 26.46 38.30
N VAL A 245 55.42 25.72 39.32
CA VAL A 245 56.81 25.32 39.56
C VAL A 245 57.03 24.00 38.83
N LYS A 246 57.80 24.02 37.74
CA LYS A 246 58.00 22.85 36.85
C LYS A 246 59.46 22.49 36.61
N ASN A 247 60.41 23.23 37.19
CA ASN A 247 61.84 23.09 36.92
C ASN A 247 62.69 22.93 38.19
N GLN A 248 62.14 22.46 39.31
CA GLN A 248 62.97 22.15 40.48
C GLN A 248 63.92 20.98 40.23
N ALA A 249 65.07 21.01 40.91
CA ALA A 249 66.05 19.94 40.85
C ALA A 249 65.57 18.65 41.55
N ASP A 250 64.72 18.79 42.58
CA ASP A 250 63.96 17.69 43.18
C ASP A 250 62.50 17.79 42.69
N ALA A 251 62.11 16.88 41.81
CA ALA A 251 60.82 16.97 41.11
C ALA A 251 59.60 16.75 42.02
N LYS A 252 59.77 16.25 43.25
CA LYS A 252 58.73 16.24 44.30
C LYS A 252 58.23 17.65 44.67
N GLN A 253 59.05 18.67 44.42
CA GLN A 253 58.79 20.08 44.71
C GLN A 253 58.14 20.82 43.52
N ASN A 254 57.88 20.13 42.41
CA ASN A 254 57.15 20.69 41.29
C ASN A 254 55.63 20.58 41.50
N GLY A 255 54.87 21.44 40.82
CA GLY A 255 53.42 21.55 40.86
C GLY A 255 52.96 23.00 40.94
N ILE A 256 51.68 23.18 41.22
CA ILE A 256 51.03 24.48 41.26
C ILE A 256 51.02 25.01 42.68
N TYR A 257 51.44 26.26 42.83
CA TYR A 257 51.51 26.97 44.10
C TYR A 257 50.69 28.26 44.04
N VAL A 258 50.13 28.67 45.17
CA VAL A 258 49.44 29.94 45.37
C VAL A 258 50.31 30.83 46.24
N VAL A 259 50.59 32.05 45.78
CA VAL A 259 51.19 33.10 46.61
C VAL A 259 50.25 33.39 47.78
N VAL A 260 50.67 33.11 49.02
CA VAL A 260 49.89 33.47 50.23
C VAL A 260 50.32 34.83 50.77
N SER A 261 51.60 35.16 50.62
CA SER A 261 52.17 36.50 50.85
C SER A 261 53.45 36.67 50.05
N SER A 262 53.98 37.89 49.93
CA SER A 262 55.25 38.12 49.22
C SER A 262 56.38 37.30 49.87
N GLY A 263 56.99 36.39 49.11
CA GLY A 263 58.03 35.48 49.61
C GLY A 263 57.54 34.14 50.13
N THR A 264 56.22 33.89 50.21
CA THR A 264 55.66 32.63 50.71
C THR A 264 54.60 32.09 49.76
N TRP A 265 54.83 30.88 49.22
CA TRP A 265 53.90 30.20 48.34
C TRP A 265 53.53 28.83 48.89
N ASP A 266 52.24 28.56 49.04
CA ASP A 266 51.70 27.26 49.49
C ASP A 266 51.28 26.44 48.27
N ARG A 267 51.17 25.11 48.40
CA ARG A 267 50.50 24.27 47.38
C ARG A 267 49.10 24.81 47.08
N ALA A 268 48.71 24.74 45.81
CA ALA A 268 47.36 25.08 45.41
C ALA A 268 46.36 24.02 45.90
N SER A 269 45.20 24.45 46.42
CA SER A 269 44.16 23.57 46.99
C SER A 269 43.37 22.74 45.98
N ASP A 270 43.83 22.67 44.73
CA ASP A 270 43.37 21.74 43.69
C ASP A 270 44.50 20.80 43.25
N GLN A 271 45.66 20.88 43.90
CA GLN A 271 46.82 19.99 43.75
C GLN A 271 47.57 19.87 45.10
N ASP A 272 46.83 19.75 46.20
CA ASP A 272 47.42 19.64 47.56
C ASP A 272 47.43 18.19 48.09
N GLY A 273 46.80 17.27 47.36
CA GLY A 273 46.77 15.84 47.69
C GLY A 273 45.66 15.43 48.65
N SER A 274 44.69 16.31 48.92
CA SER A 274 43.54 16.04 49.79
C SER A 274 42.19 16.32 49.08
N PRO A 275 41.67 15.39 48.26
CA PRO A 275 42.01 13.96 48.20
C PRO A 275 43.24 13.65 47.33
N ALA A 276 43.84 12.46 47.55
CA ALA A 276 45.04 12.04 46.83
C ALA A 276 44.89 12.08 45.29
N SER A 277 43.68 11.83 44.79
CA SER A 277 43.33 11.94 43.36
C SER A 277 43.51 13.33 42.75
N GLU A 278 43.73 14.37 43.56
CA GLU A 278 44.07 15.68 43.03
C GLU A 278 45.40 15.70 42.31
N VAL A 279 46.39 14.92 42.75
CA VAL A 279 47.72 14.89 42.13
C VAL A 279 47.82 13.64 41.26
N SER A 280 47.85 13.83 39.95
CA SER A 280 47.79 12.72 38.98
C SER A 280 48.69 12.96 37.76
N GLY A 281 49.00 11.90 37.03
CA GLY A 281 49.60 11.95 35.69
C GLY A 281 48.66 12.50 34.59
N GLY A 282 47.46 12.97 34.93
CA GLY A 282 46.58 13.73 34.04
C GLY A 282 46.54 15.23 34.35
N ASN A 283 47.11 15.67 35.48
CA ASN A 283 47.06 17.05 35.96
C ASN A 283 47.49 18.05 34.88
N PHE A 284 46.56 18.87 34.40
CA PHE A 284 46.78 19.83 33.33
C PHE A 284 46.56 21.27 33.82
N THR A 285 47.42 22.21 33.43
CA THR A 285 47.18 23.65 33.64
C THR A 285 47.68 24.49 32.47
N PHE A 286 47.05 25.65 32.29
CA PHE A 286 47.42 26.62 31.26
C PHE A 286 48.08 27.85 31.87
N VAL A 287 49.15 28.33 31.23
CA VAL A 287 49.95 29.48 31.68
C VAL A 287 49.49 30.74 30.93
N GLU A 288 48.61 31.52 31.57
CA GLU A 288 47.89 32.63 30.94
C GLU A 288 48.79 33.79 30.52
N ASN A 289 49.71 34.19 31.40
CA ASN A 289 50.53 35.38 31.23
C ASN A 289 52.01 35.05 31.45
N GLY A 290 52.43 33.85 31.06
CA GLY A 290 53.70 33.20 31.39
C GLY A 290 54.99 33.84 30.87
N GLY A 291 55.09 35.16 30.83
CA GLY A 291 56.34 35.85 30.64
C GLY A 291 56.84 35.89 29.20
N THR A 292 58.13 35.69 29.04
CA THR A 292 58.82 35.72 27.76
C THR A 292 58.95 34.32 27.14
N VAL A 293 58.94 33.26 27.97
CA VAL A 293 59.22 31.89 27.52
C VAL A 293 57.99 30.98 27.61
N ASN A 294 57.21 31.05 28.69
CA ASN A 294 56.10 30.12 28.93
C ASN A 294 54.70 30.73 28.68
N ALA A 295 54.58 31.92 28.09
CA ALA A 295 53.28 32.55 27.84
C ALA A 295 52.43 31.76 26.83
N ASN A 296 51.14 31.60 27.14
CA ASN A 296 50.17 30.87 26.33
C ASN A 296 50.54 29.39 26.10
N THR A 297 51.12 28.73 27.11
CA THR A 297 51.51 27.31 27.05
C THR A 297 50.66 26.46 27.98
N GLY A 298 50.25 25.27 27.53
CA GLY A 298 49.59 24.26 28.35
C GLY A 298 50.61 23.21 28.81
N TRP A 299 50.53 22.80 30.07
CA TRP A 299 51.42 21.80 30.68
C TRP A 299 50.60 20.69 31.32
N VAL A 300 51.10 19.46 31.22
CA VAL A 300 50.52 18.26 31.85
C VAL A 300 51.59 17.52 32.65
N VAL A 301 51.23 16.87 33.75
CA VAL A 301 52.16 15.98 34.47
C VAL A 301 52.37 14.71 33.65
N SER A 302 53.62 14.32 33.38
CA SER A 302 53.96 13.04 32.76
C SER A 302 54.11 11.95 33.83
N GLY A 303 53.08 11.12 33.99
CA GLY A 303 53.04 9.99 34.93
C GLY A 303 51.84 9.09 34.67
N THR A 304 51.66 8.02 35.45
CA THR A 304 50.49 7.14 35.33
C THR A 304 49.81 6.98 36.68
N GLY A 305 48.53 7.37 36.77
CA GLY A 305 47.74 7.26 37.99
C GLY A 305 47.92 8.44 38.94
N ILE A 306 47.78 8.17 40.24
CA ILE A 306 47.91 9.15 41.33
C ILE A 306 49.38 9.28 41.72
N GLN A 307 49.85 10.52 41.91
CA GLN A 307 51.20 10.81 42.40
C GLN A 307 51.13 11.18 43.89
N THR A 308 51.93 10.52 44.72
CA THR A 308 52.01 10.77 46.16
C THR A 308 52.80 12.05 46.43
N LEU A 309 52.12 13.09 46.91
CA LEU A 309 52.73 14.40 47.16
C LEU A 309 53.94 14.30 48.12
N ASN A 310 54.99 15.08 47.83
CA ASN A 310 56.28 15.06 48.56
C ASN A 310 57.04 13.72 48.58
N THR A 311 56.57 12.70 47.85
CA THR A 311 57.22 11.38 47.75
C THR A 311 57.56 11.04 46.30
N ASP A 312 56.58 11.15 45.41
CA ASP A 312 56.74 10.87 43.98
C ASP A 312 57.17 12.13 43.21
N ASP A 313 57.95 11.94 42.15
CA ASP A 313 58.38 13.03 41.27
C ASP A 313 57.21 13.55 40.42
N ILE A 314 56.99 14.88 40.41
CA ILE A 314 55.93 15.55 39.65
C ILE A 314 56.56 16.21 38.42
N ASN A 315 56.74 15.41 37.37
CA ASN A 315 57.37 15.86 36.13
C ASN A 315 56.34 16.54 35.22
N TRP A 316 56.52 17.82 34.88
CA TRP A 316 55.62 18.53 33.96
C TRP A 316 56.22 18.59 32.55
N VAL A 317 55.43 18.17 31.57
CA VAL A 317 55.75 18.26 30.13
C VAL A 317 54.79 19.22 29.44
N GLN A 318 55.23 19.83 28.36
CA GLN A 318 54.39 20.76 27.60
C GLN A 318 53.36 19.97 26.78
N TYR A 319 52.08 20.24 27.01
CA TYR A 319 50.95 19.66 26.29
C TYR A 319 50.58 20.51 25.06
N SER A 320 50.71 21.83 25.14
CA SER A 320 50.47 22.74 24.02
C SER A 320 51.47 23.89 23.94
N GLY A 321 51.93 24.18 22.72
CA GLY A 321 52.94 25.19 22.43
C GLY A 321 52.38 26.39 21.67
N GLY A 322 52.70 27.59 22.18
CA GLY A 322 52.68 28.81 21.38
C GLY A 322 53.81 28.82 20.32
N THR A 323 53.82 29.84 19.49
CA THR A 323 54.74 29.97 18.34
C THR A 323 56.23 29.92 18.73
N GLY A 324 56.97 28.89 18.28
CA GLY A 324 58.44 28.86 18.40
C GLY A 324 59.16 27.49 18.43
N THR A 325 58.51 26.38 18.06
CA THR A 325 58.88 25.02 18.52
C THR A 325 60.08 24.34 17.84
N TYR A 326 60.62 24.82 16.71
CA TYR A 326 61.59 24.06 15.90
C TYR A 326 62.88 24.83 15.56
N THR A 327 64.00 24.11 15.45
CA THR A 327 65.32 24.61 14.99
C THR A 327 65.81 23.74 13.82
N ALA A 328 66.37 24.34 12.76
CA ALA A 328 66.85 23.62 11.57
C ALA A 328 68.38 23.75 11.39
N ASN A 329 69.01 22.68 10.92
CA ASN A 329 70.45 22.59 10.67
C ASN A 329 70.73 22.41 9.16
N SER A 330 71.80 23.02 8.67
CA SER A 330 72.23 22.94 7.27
C SER A 330 72.36 21.47 6.78
N PRO A 331 71.88 21.13 5.57
CA PRO A 331 71.37 22.01 4.51
C PRO A 331 69.90 22.42 4.64
N VAL A 332 69.21 22.12 5.75
CA VAL A 332 67.82 22.54 5.97
C VAL A 332 67.77 23.91 6.65
N THR A 333 67.02 24.84 6.07
CA THR A 333 66.78 26.19 6.58
C THR A 333 65.29 26.35 6.96
N LEU A 334 65.03 26.90 8.15
CA LEU A 334 63.68 27.24 8.61
C LEU A 334 63.49 28.76 8.55
N THR A 335 62.55 29.21 7.70
CA THR A 335 62.20 30.62 7.57
C THR A 335 60.70 30.77 7.83
N GLY A 336 60.34 31.45 8.92
CA GLY A 336 58.95 31.42 9.42
C GLY A 336 58.56 29.99 9.83
N SER A 337 57.52 29.44 9.21
CA SER A 337 57.07 28.06 9.40
C SER A 337 57.52 27.08 8.31
N ALA A 338 58.26 27.55 7.30
CA ALA A 338 58.64 26.74 6.14
C ALA A 338 60.05 26.15 6.28
N PHE A 339 60.16 24.82 6.26
CA PHE A 339 61.42 24.12 6.03
C PHE A 339 61.78 24.17 4.54
N SER A 340 63.04 24.49 4.24
CA SER A 340 63.56 24.67 2.89
C SER A 340 64.96 24.04 2.78
N LEU A 341 65.40 23.72 1.57
CA LEU A 341 66.76 23.24 1.31
C LEU A 341 67.64 24.41 0.83
N SER A 342 68.77 24.62 1.49
CA SER A 342 69.71 25.69 1.20
C SER A 342 70.20 25.64 -0.25
N GLY A 343 69.97 26.73 -0.99
CA GLY A 343 70.30 26.88 -2.42
C GLY A 343 69.17 26.61 -3.41
N LEU A 344 68.03 26.03 -2.98
CA LEU A 344 66.92 25.66 -3.85
C LEU A 344 65.68 26.52 -3.56
N SER A 345 65.24 27.30 -4.56
CA SER A 345 64.12 28.26 -4.44
C SER A 345 62.76 27.74 -4.95
N GLY A 346 62.67 26.45 -5.29
CA GLY A 346 61.47 25.82 -5.86
C GLY A 346 61.81 24.44 -6.43
N PHE A 347 60.90 23.84 -7.21
CA PHE A 347 61.20 22.65 -8.00
C PHE A 347 62.05 22.99 -9.23
N GLY A 348 62.90 22.07 -9.66
CA GLY A 348 63.68 22.18 -10.90
C GLY A 348 62.84 21.92 -12.15
N SER A 349 63.41 22.18 -13.32
CA SER A 349 62.80 21.82 -14.61
C SER A 349 62.81 20.29 -14.79
N ALA A 350 61.91 19.76 -15.62
CA ALA A 350 61.69 18.32 -15.78
C ALA A 350 62.93 17.52 -16.26
N ASN A 351 63.92 18.18 -16.84
CA ASN A 351 65.20 17.62 -17.28
C ASN A 351 66.36 17.83 -16.29
N GLN A 352 66.08 18.25 -15.04
CA GLN A 352 67.11 18.55 -14.04
C GLN A 352 67.10 17.56 -12.87
N VAL A 353 68.30 17.31 -12.32
CA VAL A 353 68.52 16.52 -11.10
C VAL A 353 69.17 17.39 -10.02
N VAL A 354 68.91 17.10 -8.75
CA VAL A 354 69.55 17.81 -7.63
C VAL A 354 70.99 17.30 -7.46
N GLY A 355 71.94 18.22 -7.34
CA GLY A 355 73.30 17.92 -6.92
C GLY A 355 73.85 19.01 -6.00
N VAL A 356 75.10 18.86 -5.55
CA VAL A 356 75.82 19.97 -4.89
C VAL A 356 76.23 21.03 -5.91
N ASN A 357 76.22 22.30 -5.49
CA ASN A 357 76.78 23.37 -6.30
C ASN A 357 78.31 23.22 -6.42
N ASN A 358 78.91 23.91 -7.39
CA ASN A 358 80.35 23.77 -7.67
C ASN A 358 81.27 24.22 -6.52
N ALA A 359 80.73 24.93 -5.52
CA ALA A 359 81.45 25.40 -4.33
C ALA A 359 81.22 24.52 -3.08
N ALA A 360 80.47 23.41 -3.21
CA ALA A 360 80.07 22.51 -2.12
C ALA A 360 79.35 23.16 -0.91
N GLY A 361 78.81 24.38 -1.07
CA GLY A 361 78.17 25.15 0.00
C GLY A 361 76.64 25.15 0.00
N ALA A 362 76.01 24.68 -1.07
CA ALA A 362 74.55 24.60 -1.22
C ALA A 362 74.15 23.55 -2.27
N LEU A 363 72.85 23.25 -2.38
CA LEU A 363 72.30 22.40 -3.45
C LEU A 363 71.94 23.22 -4.69
N GLU A 364 71.96 22.58 -5.86
CA GLU A 364 71.69 23.18 -7.18
C GLU A 364 71.03 22.17 -8.13
N TYR A 365 70.20 22.66 -9.06
CA TYR A 365 69.64 21.85 -10.15
C TYR A 365 70.60 21.76 -11.35
N LYS A 366 71.00 20.53 -11.72
CA LYS A 366 71.86 20.26 -12.89
C LYS A 366 71.06 19.66 -14.03
N THR A 367 71.15 20.26 -15.21
CA THR A 367 70.43 19.84 -16.42
C THR A 367 71.08 18.63 -17.08
N ILE A 368 70.29 17.62 -17.44
CA ILE A 368 70.71 16.48 -18.26
C ILE A 368 70.46 16.83 -19.73
N THR A 369 71.54 16.91 -20.50
CA THR A 369 71.51 17.24 -21.94
C THR A 369 71.75 15.98 -22.78
N ALA A 370 70.98 15.82 -23.85
CA ALA A 370 71.13 14.72 -24.79
C ALA A 370 72.38 14.88 -25.68
N GLY A 371 73.13 13.80 -25.84
CA GLY A 371 74.16 13.67 -26.89
C GLY A 371 73.58 13.19 -28.22
N THR A 372 74.40 13.14 -29.26
CA THR A 372 74.01 12.64 -30.59
C THR A 372 73.42 11.22 -30.51
N ALA A 373 72.31 10.97 -31.22
CA ALA A 373 71.55 9.70 -31.25
C ALA A 373 70.93 9.25 -29.91
N ILE A 374 71.01 10.04 -28.85
CA ILE A 374 70.34 9.81 -27.58
C ILE A 374 69.12 10.74 -27.47
N GLY A 375 67.96 10.18 -27.13
CA GLY A 375 66.80 10.93 -26.66
C GLY A 375 66.76 10.93 -25.15
N VAL A 376 66.86 12.10 -24.52
CA VAL A 376 66.54 12.28 -23.11
C VAL A 376 65.08 12.73 -23.04
N ALA A 377 64.19 11.81 -22.65
CA ALA A 377 62.78 12.08 -22.46
C ALA A 377 62.46 12.11 -20.96
N HIS A 378 61.87 13.21 -20.49
CA HIS A 378 61.46 13.36 -19.10
C HIS A 378 59.94 13.19 -18.95
N SER A 379 59.54 12.33 -18.02
CA SER A 379 58.15 12.11 -17.63
C SER A 379 58.03 12.16 -16.10
N ALA A 380 56.79 12.21 -15.58
CA ALA A 380 56.59 12.20 -14.14
C ALA A 380 57.23 10.95 -13.50
N GLY A 381 58.16 11.16 -12.56
CA GLY A 381 58.86 10.10 -11.83
C GLY A 381 60.03 9.42 -12.56
N ALA A 382 60.32 9.76 -13.82
CA ALA A 382 61.42 9.14 -14.56
C ALA A 382 62.07 10.08 -15.60
N ILE A 383 63.40 10.05 -15.66
CA ILE A 383 64.16 10.55 -16.81
C ILE A 383 64.62 9.34 -17.61
N THR A 384 64.04 9.14 -18.79
CA THR A 384 64.28 7.99 -19.65
C THR A 384 65.28 8.36 -20.73
N ILE A 385 66.42 7.68 -20.75
CA ILE A 385 67.50 7.89 -21.71
C ILE A 385 67.44 6.77 -22.75
N ASN A 386 66.94 7.09 -23.95
CA ASN A 386 66.68 6.13 -25.03
C ASN A 386 67.60 6.35 -26.24
N ASN A 387 67.86 5.30 -27.00
CA ASN A 387 68.45 5.41 -28.35
C ASN A 387 67.34 5.78 -29.36
N THR A 388 67.52 6.85 -30.14
CA THR A 388 66.47 7.41 -31.02
C THR A 388 66.68 7.15 -32.52
N GLY A 389 67.56 6.21 -32.89
CA GLY A 389 68.09 6.10 -34.25
C GLY A 389 67.21 5.56 -35.39
N VAL A 390 66.02 4.97 -35.18
CA VAL A 390 65.20 4.36 -36.28
C VAL A 390 63.69 4.45 -36.02
N THR A 391 62.89 4.88 -37.01
CA THR A 391 61.44 5.18 -36.85
C THR A 391 60.54 4.81 -38.05
N ALA A 392 59.93 3.60 -37.98
CA ALA A 392 58.71 3.15 -38.69
C ALA A 392 58.75 2.70 -40.19
N PHE A 393 57.73 1.91 -40.55
CA PHE A 393 57.24 1.61 -41.91
C PHE A 393 55.70 1.50 -41.84
N ALA A 394 54.97 2.15 -42.75
CA ALA A 394 53.50 2.23 -42.72
C ALA A 394 52.91 2.26 -44.14
N ILE A 395 51.77 1.59 -44.36
CA ILE A 395 50.92 1.78 -45.53
C ILE A 395 49.44 1.85 -45.09
N THR A 396 48.76 2.85 -45.63
CA THR A 396 47.40 3.28 -45.29
C THR A 396 46.47 2.98 -46.47
N THR A 397 45.23 2.49 -46.24
CA THR A 397 44.01 3.00 -46.92
C THR A 397 42.70 2.38 -46.38
N ALA A 398 41.81 3.27 -45.95
CA ALA A 398 40.34 3.29 -46.12
C ALA A 398 39.44 2.03 -46.02
N ALA A 399 38.37 2.21 -45.24
CA ALA A 399 37.04 1.57 -45.32
C ALA A 399 36.84 0.13 -44.80
N GLN A 400 36.45 0.06 -43.52
CA GLN A 400 35.51 -0.90 -42.91
C GLN A 400 35.64 -2.41 -43.21
N SER A 401 36.42 -3.11 -42.39
CA SER A 401 35.97 -4.39 -41.81
C SER A 401 36.56 -4.58 -40.41
N THR A 402 35.75 -5.09 -39.48
CA THR A 402 36.07 -5.22 -38.03
C THR A 402 36.80 -6.52 -37.69
N GLY A 403 37.60 -7.07 -38.60
CA GLY A 403 38.09 -8.45 -38.54
C GLY A 403 39.56 -8.68 -38.16
N LEU A 404 40.46 -7.70 -38.38
CA LEU A 404 41.91 -7.90 -38.21
C LEU A 404 42.57 -6.75 -37.43
N ALA A 405 43.26 -7.11 -36.34
CA ALA A 405 44.26 -6.27 -35.69
C ALA A 405 45.55 -7.09 -35.54
N LEU A 406 46.69 -6.56 -35.99
CA LEU A 406 48.00 -7.19 -35.81
C LEU A 406 48.81 -6.39 -34.78
N SER A 407 49.25 -7.07 -33.72
CA SER A 407 50.29 -6.61 -32.82
C SER A 407 51.31 -7.73 -32.63
N GLY A 408 52.60 -7.38 -32.60
CA GLY A 408 53.64 -8.36 -32.34
C GLY A 408 54.99 -7.98 -32.94
N ALA A 409 55.93 -7.59 -32.08
CA ALA A 409 57.33 -7.82 -32.40
C ALA A 409 57.58 -9.34 -32.36
N THR A 410 58.24 -9.87 -33.40
CA THR A 410 58.71 -11.26 -33.56
C THR A 410 57.65 -12.38 -33.68
N GLY A 411 57.52 -12.93 -34.90
CA GLY A 411 57.23 -14.36 -35.13
C GLY A 411 55.79 -14.80 -35.38
N SER A 412 55.44 -15.03 -36.66
CA SER A 412 54.21 -15.68 -37.16
C SER A 412 52.88 -14.92 -36.96
N ILE A 413 51.92 -15.17 -37.85
CA ILE A 413 50.57 -14.60 -37.85
C ILE A 413 49.57 -15.74 -38.05
N THR A 414 48.62 -15.89 -37.12
CA THR A 414 47.51 -16.85 -37.21
C THR A 414 46.20 -16.09 -37.22
N LEU A 415 45.27 -16.46 -38.11
CA LEU A 415 43.94 -15.87 -38.24
C LEU A 415 42.87 -16.88 -37.84
N THR A 416 41.93 -16.48 -37.00
CA THR A 416 40.76 -17.29 -36.62
C THR A 416 39.55 -16.88 -37.45
N LEU A 417 38.86 -17.84 -38.06
CA LEU A 417 37.64 -17.60 -38.84
C LEU A 417 36.38 -17.67 -37.96
N ASP A 418 35.28 -17.07 -38.43
CA ASP A 418 33.95 -17.29 -37.86
C ASP A 418 33.41 -18.70 -38.20
N ASN A 419 32.49 -19.25 -37.42
CA ASN A 419 32.08 -20.65 -37.54
C ASN A 419 31.41 -21.00 -38.88
N ASP A 420 30.66 -20.09 -39.50
CA ASP A 420 30.10 -20.31 -40.84
C ASP A 420 31.20 -20.26 -41.92
N LEU A 421 32.23 -19.42 -41.74
CA LEU A 421 33.38 -19.33 -42.65
C LEU A 421 34.31 -20.55 -42.53
N GLU A 422 34.53 -21.06 -41.31
CA GLU A 422 35.25 -22.30 -41.07
C GLU A 422 34.48 -23.51 -41.64
N ALA A 423 33.16 -23.55 -41.49
CA ALA A 423 32.31 -24.59 -42.07
C ALA A 423 32.27 -24.56 -43.61
N ILE A 424 32.34 -23.39 -44.25
CA ILE A 424 32.52 -23.28 -45.71
C ILE A 424 33.92 -23.77 -46.11
N ALA A 425 34.97 -23.36 -45.39
CA ALA A 425 36.35 -23.75 -45.68
C ALA A 425 36.61 -25.26 -45.50
N ALA A 426 35.83 -25.93 -44.64
CA ALA A 426 35.90 -27.37 -44.40
C ALA A 426 35.16 -28.24 -45.45
N LEU A 427 34.44 -27.64 -46.42
CA LEU A 427 33.75 -28.41 -47.47
C LEU A 427 34.73 -29.07 -48.44
N THR A 428 34.66 -30.40 -48.52
CA THR A 428 35.51 -31.22 -49.41
C THR A 428 34.89 -31.49 -50.80
N THR A 429 33.69 -30.97 -51.06
CA THR A 429 32.95 -31.18 -52.33
C THR A 429 32.41 -29.87 -52.88
N THR A 430 32.41 -29.75 -54.21
CA THR A 430 31.76 -28.63 -54.94
C THR A 430 30.29 -28.95 -55.24
N GLY A 431 29.47 -27.92 -55.42
CA GLY A 431 28.05 -28.05 -55.78
C GLY A 431 27.18 -27.00 -55.10
N ILE A 432 25.87 -27.24 -55.08
CA ILE A 432 24.91 -26.37 -54.39
C ILE A 432 25.12 -26.47 -52.87
N ILE A 433 25.65 -25.42 -52.26
CA ILE A 433 25.89 -25.34 -50.80
C ILE A 433 24.61 -24.90 -50.09
N ALA A 434 24.24 -25.61 -49.02
CA ALA A 434 23.20 -25.22 -48.09
C ALA A 434 23.74 -25.19 -46.66
N ARG A 435 23.43 -24.13 -45.91
CA ARG A 435 23.67 -24.05 -44.46
C ARG A 435 22.64 -24.92 -43.75
N THR A 436 23.08 -26.02 -43.16
CA THR A 436 22.22 -27.03 -42.49
C THR A 436 21.99 -26.74 -41.01
N ALA A 437 22.89 -25.99 -40.38
CA ALA A 437 22.75 -25.36 -39.06
C ALA A 437 23.75 -24.18 -38.97
N ALA A 438 23.73 -23.40 -37.88
CA ALA A 438 24.78 -22.41 -37.63
C ALA A 438 26.14 -23.12 -37.49
N GLY A 439 27.17 -22.65 -38.20
CA GLY A 439 28.48 -23.31 -38.25
C GLY A 439 28.47 -24.67 -38.96
N SER A 440 27.50 -24.93 -39.85
CA SER A 440 27.38 -26.22 -40.55
C SER A 440 26.88 -26.05 -41.98
N MET A 441 27.71 -26.46 -42.94
CA MET A 441 27.45 -26.40 -44.37
C MET A 441 27.50 -27.79 -44.98
N ALA A 442 26.66 -28.05 -45.98
CA ALA A 442 26.70 -29.28 -46.77
C ALA A 442 26.31 -29.02 -48.23
N THR A 443 26.87 -29.79 -49.16
CA THR A 443 26.40 -29.82 -50.55
C THR A 443 25.10 -30.63 -50.68
N ARG A 444 24.21 -30.23 -51.60
CA ARG A 444 22.92 -30.88 -51.85
C ARG A 444 22.68 -31.15 -53.34
N THR A 445 21.79 -32.10 -53.61
CA THR A 445 21.40 -32.53 -54.96
C THR A 445 19.89 -32.43 -55.13
N ILE A 446 19.42 -31.96 -56.28
CA ILE A 446 18.01 -31.97 -56.69
C ILE A 446 17.70 -33.30 -57.40
N THR A 447 16.61 -33.96 -57.03
CA THR A 447 16.21 -35.29 -57.56
C THR A 447 14.76 -35.25 -58.05
N GLY A 448 14.47 -35.89 -59.18
CA GLY A 448 13.10 -36.06 -59.72
C GLY A 448 12.41 -37.32 -59.22
N THR A 449 11.09 -37.39 -59.37
CA THR A 449 10.28 -38.57 -59.01
C THR A 449 10.00 -39.42 -60.25
N THR A 450 10.36 -40.71 -60.20
CA THR A 450 10.19 -41.68 -61.30
C THR A 450 8.79 -41.63 -61.92
N ASN A 451 8.73 -41.59 -63.25
CA ASN A 451 7.52 -41.49 -64.07
C ASN A 451 6.65 -40.23 -63.84
N GLN A 452 7.18 -39.21 -63.16
CA GLN A 452 6.53 -37.89 -63.03
C GLN A 452 7.45 -36.79 -63.56
N THR A 453 8.66 -36.65 -62.98
CA THR A 453 9.64 -35.63 -63.34
C THR A 453 11.04 -36.21 -63.51
N THR A 454 11.80 -35.64 -64.44
CA THR A 454 13.19 -36.02 -64.72
C THR A 454 14.11 -34.83 -64.44
N VAL A 455 15.21 -35.07 -63.73
CA VAL A 455 16.19 -34.03 -63.36
C VAL A 455 17.57 -34.46 -63.84
N THR A 456 18.28 -33.55 -64.52
CA THR A 456 19.64 -33.75 -65.02
C THR A 456 20.57 -32.68 -64.42
N ASN A 457 21.85 -33.01 -64.19
CA ASN A 457 22.84 -32.15 -63.52
C ASN A 457 22.44 -31.65 -62.12
N GLY A 458 21.68 -32.45 -61.36
CA GLY A 458 21.07 -32.04 -60.08
C GLY A 458 22.02 -31.57 -58.97
N THR A 459 23.35 -31.74 -59.10
CA THR A 459 24.37 -31.22 -58.17
C THR A 459 24.85 -29.80 -58.51
N GLY A 460 24.57 -29.30 -59.72
CA GLY A 460 25.10 -28.04 -60.25
C GLY A 460 26.58 -28.06 -60.65
N VAL A 461 27.29 -29.19 -60.49
CA VAL A 461 28.76 -29.26 -60.69
C VAL A 461 29.16 -29.39 -62.16
N SER A 462 28.38 -30.12 -62.96
CA SER A 462 28.69 -30.40 -64.37
C SER A 462 27.97 -29.47 -65.36
N GLY A 463 27.40 -28.38 -64.85
CA GLY A 463 26.50 -27.46 -65.58
C GLY A 463 25.21 -27.21 -64.80
N ASP A 464 24.38 -26.30 -65.33
CA ASP A 464 23.12 -25.90 -64.68
C ASP A 464 22.15 -27.10 -64.52
N PRO A 465 21.44 -27.23 -63.37
CA PRO A 465 20.40 -28.23 -63.20
C PRO A 465 19.21 -27.99 -64.14
N THR A 466 18.71 -29.04 -64.79
CA THR A 466 17.54 -28.98 -65.68
C THR A 466 16.45 -29.94 -65.22
N ILE A 467 15.18 -29.51 -65.31
CA ILE A 467 14.00 -30.24 -64.82
C ILE A 467 12.97 -30.34 -65.94
N ALA A 468 12.45 -31.54 -66.20
CA ALA A 468 11.48 -31.84 -67.26
C ALA A 468 10.41 -32.85 -66.81
N ILE A 469 9.36 -33.04 -67.62
CA ILE A 469 8.35 -34.11 -67.43
C ILE A 469 8.88 -35.46 -67.95
N ALA A 470 8.41 -36.56 -67.37
CA ALA A 470 8.81 -37.92 -67.79
C ALA A 470 8.15 -38.37 -69.11
N ASN A 471 8.80 -39.25 -69.87
CA ASN A 471 8.29 -39.76 -71.17
C ASN A 471 6.94 -40.49 -71.07
N ASN A 472 6.66 -41.13 -69.92
CA ASN A 472 5.40 -41.80 -69.61
C ASN A 472 4.86 -41.23 -68.29
N VAL A 473 4.23 -40.05 -68.37
CA VAL A 473 3.70 -39.35 -67.19
C VAL A 473 2.60 -40.16 -66.51
N VAL A 474 2.79 -40.44 -65.23
CA VAL A 474 1.72 -40.82 -64.29
C VAL A 474 1.24 -39.55 -63.60
N LEU A 475 -0.07 -39.28 -63.64
CA LEU A 475 -0.70 -38.15 -62.94
C LEU A 475 -1.33 -38.64 -61.63
N PRO A 476 -0.70 -38.45 -60.45
CA PRO A 476 -1.28 -38.86 -59.18
C PRO A 476 -2.37 -37.89 -58.71
N GLY A 477 -3.56 -38.41 -58.39
CA GLY A 477 -4.65 -37.65 -57.79
C GLY A 477 -6.04 -38.21 -58.13
N VAL A 478 -7.06 -37.67 -57.47
CA VAL A 478 -8.50 -37.97 -57.75
C VAL A 478 -9.25 -36.77 -58.35
N ALA A 479 -8.56 -35.66 -58.58
CA ALA A 479 -9.11 -34.51 -59.29
C ALA A 479 -9.18 -34.77 -60.81
N SER A 480 -10.06 -34.08 -61.50
CA SER A 480 -10.17 -34.17 -62.96
C SER A 480 -8.96 -33.55 -63.66
N MET A 481 -8.56 -34.14 -64.79
CA MET A 481 -7.66 -33.51 -65.74
C MET A 481 -8.45 -32.64 -66.72
N THR A 482 -8.22 -31.34 -66.73
CA THR A 482 -8.77 -30.43 -67.74
C THR A 482 -8.04 -30.65 -69.07
N VAL A 483 -8.70 -31.32 -70.01
CA VAL A 483 -8.20 -31.42 -71.41
C VAL A 483 -8.45 -30.10 -72.16
N PRO A 484 -7.66 -29.78 -73.21
CA PRO A 484 -7.92 -28.61 -74.05
C PRO A 484 -9.34 -28.61 -74.60
N SER A 485 -9.99 -27.44 -74.63
CA SER A 485 -11.36 -27.30 -75.10
C SER A 485 -11.51 -26.19 -76.14
N GLY A 486 -12.54 -26.31 -76.99
CA GLY A 486 -12.92 -25.30 -77.97
C GLY A 486 -13.79 -25.88 -79.09
N SER A 487 -14.30 -25.02 -79.96
CA SER A 487 -15.19 -25.41 -81.07
C SER A 487 -14.56 -26.42 -82.06
N THR A 488 -15.39 -27.03 -82.90
CA THR A 488 -14.95 -27.89 -84.00
C THR A 488 -14.02 -27.18 -84.97
N ALA A 489 -14.22 -25.87 -85.21
CA ALA A 489 -13.32 -25.05 -86.02
C ALA A 489 -11.95 -24.84 -85.35
N ASN A 490 -11.86 -24.94 -84.02
CA ASN A 490 -10.62 -24.83 -83.25
C ASN A 490 -9.94 -26.18 -83.03
N GLN A 491 -10.25 -27.20 -83.85
CA GLN A 491 -9.55 -28.48 -83.84
C GLN A 491 -8.16 -28.30 -84.48
N PRO A 492 -7.05 -28.56 -83.73
CA PRO A 492 -5.73 -28.60 -84.34
C PRO A 492 -5.63 -29.80 -85.29
N ALA A 493 -4.61 -29.79 -86.16
CA ALA A 493 -4.28 -30.92 -87.01
C ALA A 493 -4.16 -32.20 -86.17
N ALA A 494 -4.98 -33.20 -86.50
CA ALA A 494 -5.22 -34.39 -85.69
C ALA A 494 -4.04 -35.39 -85.73
N GLY A 495 -2.97 -35.05 -85.02
CA GLY A 495 -1.90 -35.99 -84.68
C GLY A 495 -2.44 -37.09 -83.75
N ALA A 496 -2.01 -38.34 -83.98
CA ALA A 496 -2.54 -39.47 -83.23
C ALA A 496 -2.32 -39.32 -81.70
N GLY A 497 -3.37 -39.58 -80.91
CA GLY A 497 -3.30 -39.60 -79.45
C GLY A 497 -3.66 -38.29 -78.74
N GLN A 498 -4.12 -37.25 -79.44
CA GLN A 498 -4.63 -36.04 -78.78
C GLN A 498 -6.10 -36.24 -78.34
N VAL A 499 -6.45 -35.69 -77.18
CA VAL A 499 -7.81 -35.69 -76.61
C VAL A 499 -8.22 -34.23 -76.33
N ARG A 500 -9.48 -33.87 -76.62
CA ARG A 500 -10.03 -32.53 -76.40
C ARG A 500 -11.50 -32.60 -76.01
N TYR A 501 -12.05 -31.50 -75.50
CA TYR A 501 -13.50 -31.30 -75.43
C TYR A 501 -13.96 -30.35 -76.54
N ASP A 502 -14.89 -30.78 -77.38
CA ASP A 502 -15.45 -29.93 -78.43
C ASP A 502 -16.68 -29.16 -77.91
N THR A 503 -16.58 -27.84 -77.85
CA THR A 503 -17.61 -26.96 -77.30
C THR A 503 -18.66 -26.53 -78.33
N THR A 504 -18.62 -27.07 -79.55
CA THR A 504 -19.68 -26.89 -80.57
C THR A 504 -20.61 -28.10 -80.58
N THR A 505 -20.07 -29.31 -80.42
CA THR A 505 -20.87 -30.53 -80.25
C THR A 505 -21.13 -30.89 -78.77
N ASN A 506 -20.49 -30.17 -77.83
CA ASN A 506 -20.50 -30.42 -76.38
C ASN A 506 -20.10 -31.85 -75.99
N GLN A 507 -19.15 -32.42 -76.73
CA GLN A 507 -18.73 -33.81 -76.59
C GLN A 507 -17.22 -33.91 -76.38
N LEU A 508 -16.82 -34.86 -75.53
CA LEU A 508 -15.42 -35.26 -75.43
C LEU A 508 -15.03 -35.96 -76.74
N MET A 509 -13.92 -35.54 -77.33
CA MET A 509 -13.42 -36.07 -78.59
C MET A 509 -11.97 -36.55 -78.49
N TRP A 510 -11.64 -37.55 -79.29
CA TRP A 510 -10.28 -38.07 -79.42
C TRP A 510 -9.87 -38.12 -80.90
N SER A 511 -8.56 -37.99 -81.13
CA SER A 511 -7.97 -37.98 -82.47
C SER A 511 -7.16 -39.23 -82.77
N ASN A 512 -7.28 -39.70 -84.01
CA ASN A 512 -6.46 -40.78 -84.53
C ASN A 512 -6.25 -40.59 -86.04
N ALA A 513 -5.01 -40.80 -86.49
CA ALA A 513 -4.62 -40.84 -87.91
C ALA A 513 -5.26 -39.75 -88.80
N GLY A 514 -5.37 -38.51 -88.31
CA GLY A 514 -5.90 -37.36 -89.08
C GLY A 514 -7.36 -36.95 -88.82
N SER A 515 -8.12 -37.65 -87.96
CA SER A 515 -9.54 -37.34 -87.70
C SER A 515 -9.94 -37.33 -86.22
N TRP A 516 -10.96 -36.52 -85.86
CA TRP A 516 -11.56 -36.39 -84.53
C TRP A 516 -12.92 -37.11 -84.42
N ASN A 517 -13.21 -37.81 -83.30
CA ASN A 517 -14.38 -38.70 -83.12
C ASN A 517 -15.21 -38.43 -81.84
N VAL A 518 -16.47 -38.92 -81.76
CA VAL A 518 -17.59 -38.50 -80.84
C VAL A 518 -18.23 -39.65 -80.00
N LEU A 519 -19.10 -39.34 -79.00
CA LEU A 519 -19.80 -40.24 -78.03
C LEU A 519 -21.28 -39.75 -77.69
N SER A 520 -22.42 -40.47 -77.94
CA SER A 520 -23.83 -39.86 -77.89
C SER A 520 -25.17 -40.74 -77.91
N THR A 521 -26.37 -40.19 -77.53
CA THR A 521 -27.82 -40.72 -77.66
C THR A 521 -29.02 -39.66 -77.58
N SER A 522 -30.33 -39.98 -77.83
CA SER A 522 -31.58 -39.09 -77.65
C SER A 522 -33.02 -39.77 -77.81
N GLY A 523 -34.20 -39.10 -77.54
CA GLY A 523 -35.64 -39.54 -77.80
C GLY A 523 -36.86 -38.70 -77.23
N THR A 524 -38.16 -38.88 -77.67
CA THR A 524 -39.41 -38.07 -77.31
C THR A 524 -40.84 -38.76 -77.42
N VAL A 525 -41.98 -38.12 -76.96
CA VAL A 525 -43.43 -38.63 -76.86
C VAL A 525 -44.54 -37.51 -77.06
N THR A 526 -45.89 -37.75 -76.94
CA THR A 526 -47.00 -36.94 -77.58
C THR A 526 -48.31 -36.37 -76.87
N SER A 527 -49.17 -37.06 -76.07
CA SER A 527 -50.68 -36.78 -76.00
C SER A 527 -51.36 -36.33 -74.65
N VAL A 528 -52.68 -35.96 -74.63
CA VAL A 528 -53.38 -35.28 -73.46
C VAL A 528 -54.56 -36.02 -72.78
N ALA A 529 -54.23 -36.81 -71.75
CA ALA A 529 -55.16 -37.09 -70.65
C ALA A 529 -54.85 -36.14 -69.49
N VAL A 530 -55.86 -35.52 -68.86
CA VAL A 530 -55.65 -34.82 -67.59
C VAL A 530 -55.70 -35.84 -66.47
N SER A 531 -54.52 -36.27 -66.03
CA SER A 531 -54.38 -37.04 -64.81
C SER A 531 -54.37 -36.07 -63.62
N GLY A 532 -55.10 -36.39 -62.55
CA GLY A 532 -54.85 -35.82 -61.24
C GLY A 532 -53.43 -36.11 -60.73
N GLY A 533 -52.67 -36.98 -61.39
CA GLY A 533 -51.27 -37.26 -61.11
C GLY A 533 -51.10 -37.76 -59.67
N THR A 534 -50.23 -37.09 -58.93
CA THR A 534 -50.00 -37.32 -57.50
C THR A 534 -50.76 -36.32 -56.60
N THR A 535 -51.71 -35.54 -57.14
CA THR A 535 -52.41 -34.48 -56.38
C THR A 535 -53.42 -34.98 -55.36
N GLY A 536 -53.77 -36.26 -55.34
CA GLY A 536 -54.79 -36.83 -54.44
C GLY A 536 -56.24 -36.49 -54.83
N LEU A 537 -56.44 -35.53 -55.74
CA LEU A 537 -57.73 -35.25 -56.34
C LEU A 537 -58.05 -36.29 -57.41
N THR A 538 -59.23 -36.89 -57.31
CA THR A 538 -59.75 -37.79 -58.33
C THR A 538 -60.59 -37.00 -59.34
N THR A 539 -60.25 -37.16 -60.61
CA THR A 539 -60.94 -36.53 -61.75
C THR A 539 -61.82 -37.57 -62.44
N SER A 540 -63.14 -37.38 -62.46
CA SER A 540 -64.07 -38.24 -63.22
C SER A 540 -64.69 -37.48 -64.41
N GLY A 541 -64.95 -38.18 -65.52
CA GLY A 541 -65.54 -37.61 -66.73
C GLY A 541 -64.59 -37.38 -67.92
N GLY A 542 -63.34 -37.88 -67.87
CA GLY A 542 -62.38 -37.85 -69.00
C GLY A 542 -61.95 -39.25 -69.48
N PRO A 543 -61.18 -39.36 -70.58
CA PRO A 543 -60.65 -38.26 -71.41
C PRO A 543 -61.74 -37.61 -72.25
N ILE A 544 -61.73 -36.27 -72.33
CA ILE A 544 -62.68 -35.52 -73.16
C ILE A 544 -62.19 -35.50 -74.60
N THR A 545 -62.97 -36.11 -75.49
CA THR A 545 -62.76 -36.11 -76.95
C THR A 545 -63.73 -35.19 -77.70
N GLY A 546 -64.65 -34.51 -76.98
CA GLY A 546 -65.69 -33.64 -77.53
C GLY A 546 -66.07 -32.51 -76.56
N SER A 547 -67.07 -32.74 -75.70
CA SER A 547 -67.46 -31.80 -74.63
C SER A 547 -68.00 -32.50 -73.39
N GLY A 548 -67.87 -31.87 -72.22
CA GLY A 548 -68.27 -32.39 -70.92
C GLY A 548 -67.58 -31.66 -69.76
N THR A 549 -67.99 -31.95 -68.52
CA THR A 549 -67.34 -31.45 -67.29
C THR A 549 -66.54 -32.56 -66.63
N ILE A 550 -65.28 -32.27 -66.25
CA ILE A 550 -64.52 -33.12 -65.34
C ILE A 550 -64.83 -32.70 -63.91
N THR A 551 -65.34 -33.64 -63.10
CA THR A 551 -65.61 -33.41 -61.68
C THR A 551 -64.35 -33.75 -60.88
N LEU A 552 -63.88 -32.79 -60.06
CA LEU A 552 -62.79 -33.00 -59.10
C LEU A 552 -63.40 -33.33 -57.74
N ALA A 553 -62.97 -34.45 -57.15
CA ALA A 553 -63.38 -34.91 -55.83
C ALA A 553 -62.17 -35.41 -55.01
N GLY A 554 -62.40 -35.73 -53.74
CA GLY A 554 -61.36 -36.12 -52.79
C GLY A 554 -60.67 -34.93 -52.12
N THR A 555 -59.59 -35.22 -51.40
CA THR A 555 -58.81 -34.21 -50.65
C THR A 555 -57.51 -33.93 -51.39
N LEU A 556 -57.23 -32.65 -51.64
CA LEU A 556 -55.96 -32.22 -52.22
C LEU A 556 -54.79 -32.67 -51.31
N GLY A 557 -53.87 -33.43 -51.89
CA GLY A 557 -52.70 -33.98 -51.21
C GLY A 557 -51.67 -32.91 -50.87
N VAL A 558 -50.89 -33.15 -49.82
CA VAL A 558 -49.96 -32.16 -49.23
C VAL A 558 -48.91 -31.65 -50.21
N ALA A 559 -48.37 -32.53 -51.05
CA ALA A 559 -47.39 -32.17 -52.09
C ALA A 559 -47.91 -31.15 -53.12
N ASN A 560 -49.20 -30.86 -53.14
CA ASN A 560 -49.86 -29.97 -54.10
C ASN A 560 -50.68 -28.86 -53.42
N GLY A 561 -50.33 -28.52 -52.16
CA GLY A 561 -50.87 -27.35 -51.45
C GLY A 561 -52.11 -27.60 -50.59
N GLY A 562 -52.63 -28.82 -50.54
CA GLY A 562 -53.69 -29.20 -49.61
C GLY A 562 -53.16 -29.64 -48.24
N THR A 563 -54.07 -29.97 -47.32
CA THR A 563 -53.70 -30.45 -45.98
C THR A 563 -53.72 -31.97 -45.84
N GLY A 564 -54.30 -32.69 -46.80
CA GLY A 564 -54.46 -34.15 -46.75
C GLY A 564 -55.44 -34.68 -45.70
N LEU A 565 -56.18 -33.80 -45.00
CA LEU A 565 -57.08 -34.18 -43.89
C LEU A 565 -58.56 -33.86 -44.20
N THR A 566 -59.46 -34.64 -43.62
CA THR A 566 -60.92 -34.55 -43.80
C THR A 566 -61.69 -34.22 -42.51
N THR A 567 -61.00 -34.16 -41.36
CA THR A 567 -61.60 -33.93 -40.04
C THR A 567 -61.46 -32.49 -39.56
N THR A 568 -62.51 -31.95 -38.95
CA THR A 568 -62.48 -30.59 -38.38
C THR A 568 -61.61 -30.56 -37.12
N PRO A 569 -60.67 -29.58 -36.99
CA PRO A 569 -59.86 -29.43 -35.78
C PRO A 569 -60.70 -29.18 -34.53
N THR A 570 -60.32 -29.79 -33.41
CA THR A 570 -60.80 -29.36 -32.09
C THR A 570 -60.00 -28.16 -31.56
N ASN A 571 -60.55 -27.46 -30.57
CA ASN A 571 -59.95 -26.23 -30.03
C ASN A 571 -58.49 -26.41 -29.63
N GLY A 572 -57.61 -25.59 -30.19
CA GLY A 572 -56.17 -25.58 -29.93
C GLY A 572 -55.34 -26.68 -30.60
N GLN A 573 -55.87 -27.36 -31.61
CA GLN A 573 -55.07 -28.22 -32.49
C GLN A 573 -54.50 -27.44 -33.70
N LEU A 574 -53.28 -27.79 -34.10
CA LEU A 574 -52.58 -27.26 -35.28
C LEU A 574 -52.31 -28.37 -36.30
N LEU A 575 -52.13 -27.98 -37.56
CA LEU A 575 -51.56 -28.84 -38.60
C LEU A 575 -50.03 -28.94 -38.37
N ILE A 576 -49.58 -30.09 -37.89
CA ILE A 576 -48.15 -30.38 -37.70
C ILE A 576 -47.71 -31.39 -38.76
N GLY A 577 -46.63 -31.08 -39.49
CA GLY A 577 -46.04 -31.99 -40.46
C GLY A 577 -45.45 -33.22 -39.77
N ASN A 578 -45.81 -34.41 -40.23
CA ASN A 578 -45.45 -35.69 -39.59
C ASN A 578 -44.47 -36.55 -40.40
N GLY A 579 -43.74 -35.93 -41.33
CA GLY A 579 -42.85 -36.60 -42.28
C GLY A 579 -43.54 -37.15 -43.53
N THR A 580 -44.86 -37.36 -43.50
CA THR A 580 -45.62 -37.93 -44.64
C THR A 580 -46.70 -36.98 -45.15
N ASN A 581 -47.47 -36.34 -44.26
CA ASN A 581 -48.50 -35.34 -44.53
C ASN A 581 -48.57 -34.36 -43.32
N TYR A 582 -49.71 -33.70 -43.12
CA TYR A 582 -50.05 -33.05 -41.84
C TYR A 582 -50.88 -33.97 -40.95
N THR A 583 -50.80 -33.75 -39.64
CA THR A 583 -51.71 -34.30 -38.62
C THR A 583 -52.21 -33.17 -37.74
N LEU A 584 -53.45 -33.28 -37.27
CA LEU A 584 -53.98 -32.39 -36.23
C LEU A 584 -53.41 -32.82 -34.87
N ALA A 585 -52.63 -31.93 -34.26
CA ALA A 585 -51.95 -32.18 -33.00
C ALA A 585 -52.02 -30.96 -32.09
N SER A 586 -52.17 -31.19 -30.80
CA SER A 586 -52.05 -30.16 -29.77
C SER A 586 -50.58 -29.91 -29.44
N LEU A 587 -50.22 -28.66 -29.16
CA LEU A 587 -48.89 -28.31 -28.68
C LEU A 587 -48.68 -28.84 -27.25
N THR A 588 -47.69 -29.71 -27.05
CA THR A 588 -47.28 -30.18 -25.72
C THR A 588 -46.34 -29.17 -25.06
N ALA A 589 -46.63 -28.78 -23.82
CA ALA A 589 -45.78 -27.86 -23.07
C ALA A 589 -44.46 -28.52 -22.64
N GLY A 590 -43.34 -27.83 -22.88
CA GLY A 590 -42.02 -28.18 -22.31
C GLY A 590 -41.80 -27.58 -20.92
N THR A 591 -40.68 -27.92 -20.28
CA THR A 591 -40.33 -27.42 -18.94
C THR A 591 -40.23 -25.90 -18.90
N GLY A 592 -41.03 -25.27 -18.02
CA GLY A 592 -41.11 -23.82 -17.88
C GLY A 592 -42.01 -23.12 -18.90
N ILE A 593 -42.82 -23.85 -19.65
CA ILE A 593 -43.88 -23.32 -20.51
C ILE A 593 -45.23 -23.91 -20.06
N SER A 594 -46.32 -23.17 -20.25
CA SER A 594 -47.68 -23.73 -20.31
C SER A 594 -48.33 -23.44 -21.66
N VAL A 595 -49.19 -24.35 -22.09
CA VAL A 595 -49.97 -24.24 -23.31
C VAL A 595 -51.44 -24.47 -22.94
N THR A 596 -52.27 -23.46 -23.16
CA THR A 596 -53.70 -23.48 -22.87
C THR A 596 -54.48 -23.35 -24.18
N PRO A 597 -55.14 -24.41 -24.66
CA PRO A 597 -55.94 -24.38 -25.89
C PRO A 597 -57.24 -23.59 -25.70
N GLY A 598 -57.66 -22.85 -26.73
CA GLY A 598 -58.89 -22.07 -26.75
C GLY A 598 -59.64 -22.19 -28.08
N ALA A 599 -60.85 -21.65 -28.14
CA ALA A 599 -61.59 -21.56 -29.40
C ALA A 599 -60.87 -20.59 -30.35
N GLY A 600 -60.49 -21.08 -31.53
CA GLY A 600 -59.75 -20.32 -32.55
C GLY A 600 -58.38 -19.78 -32.11
N SER A 601 -57.82 -20.23 -30.97
CA SER A 601 -56.64 -19.66 -30.35
C SER A 601 -55.85 -20.68 -29.52
N ILE A 602 -54.56 -20.43 -29.32
CA ILE A 602 -53.71 -21.16 -28.38
C ILE A 602 -52.95 -20.11 -27.57
N SER A 603 -53.09 -20.13 -26.25
CA SER A 603 -52.29 -19.29 -25.36
C SER A 603 -51.04 -20.06 -24.93
N ILE A 604 -49.86 -19.47 -25.10
CA ILE A 604 -48.59 -20.03 -24.67
C ILE A 604 -47.98 -19.03 -23.68
N ALA A 605 -47.67 -19.49 -22.47
CA ALA A 605 -47.12 -18.65 -21.41
C ALA A 605 -45.85 -19.25 -20.80
N ASN A 606 -44.96 -18.39 -20.29
CA ASN A 606 -43.82 -18.80 -19.48
C ASN A 606 -44.29 -19.19 -18.08
N THR A 607 -43.86 -20.36 -17.60
CA THR A 607 -44.09 -20.89 -16.25
C THR A 607 -42.80 -21.28 -15.53
N GLY A 608 -41.63 -21.00 -16.13
CA GLY A 608 -40.32 -21.18 -15.50
C GLY A 608 -40.01 -20.06 -14.53
N VAL A 609 -38.89 -19.37 -14.74
CA VAL A 609 -38.59 -18.14 -13.98
C VAL A 609 -39.55 -17.03 -14.44
N THR A 610 -40.53 -16.71 -13.60
CA THR A 610 -41.53 -15.64 -13.84
C THR A 610 -41.26 -14.38 -13.04
N SER A 611 -40.41 -14.45 -12.01
CA SER A 611 -39.90 -13.28 -11.30
C SER A 611 -38.56 -13.56 -10.62
N VAL A 612 -37.65 -12.59 -10.67
CA VAL A 612 -36.42 -12.60 -9.88
C VAL A 612 -36.42 -11.38 -8.97
N ALA A 613 -36.49 -11.63 -7.66
CA ALA A 613 -36.29 -10.62 -6.64
C ALA A 613 -34.82 -10.57 -6.20
N LEU A 614 -34.39 -9.38 -5.80
CA LEU A 614 -33.14 -9.14 -5.10
C LEU A 614 -33.43 -8.59 -3.70
N SER A 615 -32.79 -9.15 -2.69
CA SER A 615 -32.76 -8.65 -1.32
C SER A 615 -31.32 -8.41 -0.90
N ALA A 616 -31.02 -7.24 -0.36
CA ALA A 616 -29.68 -6.82 0.02
C ALA A 616 -29.65 -6.25 1.44
N PRO A 617 -28.47 -6.23 2.09
CA PRO A 617 -28.28 -5.56 3.38
C PRO A 617 -28.70 -4.10 3.31
N GLY A 618 -29.28 -3.56 4.38
CA GLY A 618 -29.84 -2.19 4.46
C GLY A 618 -28.84 -1.04 4.25
N ILE A 619 -27.58 -1.32 3.92
CA ILE A 619 -26.63 -0.33 3.41
C ILE A 619 -26.83 -0.03 1.90
N PHE A 620 -27.64 -0.84 1.20
CA PHE A 620 -27.97 -0.64 -0.20
C PHE A 620 -29.44 -0.26 -0.40
N THR A 621 -29.71 0.57 -1.41
CA THR A 621 -31.03 0.70 -2.03
C THR A 621 -31.09 -0.31 -3.17
N VAL A 622 -32.14 -1.14 -3.20
CA VAL A 622 -32.42 -2.05 -4.32
C VAL A 622 -33.55 -1.46 -5.17
N SER A 623 -33.35 -1.39 -6.48
CA SER A 623 -34.32 -0.85 -7.44
C SER A 623 -34.59 -1.85 -8.58
N GLY A 624 -35.82 -1.84 -9.09
CA GLY A 624 -36.31 -2.79 -10.09
C GLY A 624 -36.63 -4.19 -9.54
N SER A 625 -36.60 -4.39 -8.22
CA SER A 625 -36.89 -5.69 -7.56
C SER A 625 -38.37 -5.78 -7.13
N PRO A 626 -39.10 -6.87 -7.44
CA PRO A 626 -38.73 -7.96 -8.36
C PRO A 626 -38.83 -7.55 -9.83
N VAL A 627 -37.94 -8.08 -10.67
CA VAL A 627 -38.12 -8.04 -12.13
C VAL A 627 -39.09 -9.16 -12.51
N THR A 628 -40.25 -8.79 -13.06
CA THR A 628 -41.33 -9.69 -13.51
C THR A 628 -41.51 -9.71 -15.05
N THR A 629 -40.78 -8.85 -15.75
CA THR A 629 -40.75 -8.73 -17.22
C THR A 629 -39.30 -8.51 -17.67
N THR A 630 -39.03 -7.80 -18.77
CA THR A 630 -37.65 -7.37 -19.09
C THR A 630 -37.27 -6.17 -18.22
N GLY A 631 -36.21 -6.29 -17.42
CA GLY A 631 -35.72 -5.23 -16.55
C GLY A 631 -34.33 -5.52 -16.00
N THR A 632 -33.74 -4.54 -15.31
CA THR A 632 -32.44 -4.69 -14.63
C THR A 632 -32.63 -4.54 -13.13
N LEU A 633 -32.20 -5.54 -12.37
CA LEU A 633 -32.01 -5.41 -10.93
C LEU A 633 -30.79 -4.52 -10.70
N SER A 634 -30.99 -3.37 -10.05
CA SER A 634 -29.91 -2.45 -9.72
C SER A 634 -29.85 -2.25 -8.21
N PHE A 635 -28.64 -2.05 -7.69
CA PHE A 635 -28.45 -1.65 -6.31
C PHE A 635 -27.36 -0.59 -6.21
N SER A 636 -27.52 0.33 -5.27
CA SER A 636 -26.58 1.43 -4.99
C SER A 636 -26.38 1.57 -3.49
N LEU A 637 -25.23 2.09 -3.07
CA LEU A 637 -24.99 2.42 -1.67
C LEU A 637 -25.92 3.56 -1.22
N ASN A 638 -26.48 3.43 -0.03
CA ASN A 638 -27.26 4.49 0.59
C ASN A 638 -26.35 5.65 0.99
N THR A 639 -26.78 6.88 0.69
CA THR A 639 -26.09 8.09 1.17
C THR A 639 -25.96 8.05 2.69
N GLN A 640 -24.73 8.23 3.18
CA GLN A 640 -24.43 8.28 4.62
C GLN A 640 -24.23 9.71 5.09
N THR A 641 -24.44 9.95 6.38
CA THR A 641 -23.96 11.19 7.01
C THR A 641 -22.43 11.21 7.04
N GLN A 642 -21.86 12.41 7.15
CA GLN A 642 -20.41 12.60 7.25
C GLN A 642 -19.86 11.94 8.53
N ASN A 643 -18.55 11.66 8.53
CA ASN A 643 -17.81 11.11 9.68
C ASN A 643 -18.17 9.67 10.08
N LEU A 644 -18.74 8.87 9.17
CA LEU A 644 -18.97 7.44 9.37
C LEU A 644 -17.94 6.58 8.59
N VAL A 645 -17.50 5.48 9.20
CA VAL A 645 -16.68 4.42 8.61
C VAL A 645 -17.44 3.11 8.54
N PHE A 646 -17.10 2.25 7.58
CA PHE A 646 -17.70 0.93 7.43
C PHE A 646 -16.88 -0.13 8.21
N ALA A 647 -17.41 -0.59 9.33
CA ALA A 647 -16.67 -1.42 10.30
C ALA A 647 -17.58 -2.34 11.14
N SER A 648 -17.02 -3.43 11.66
CA SER A 648 -17.63 -4.37 12.63
C SER A 648 -18.07 -3.65 13.91
N PRO A 649 -19.22 -3.98 14.55
CA PRO A 649 -19.71 -3.30 15.76
C PRO A 649 -18.66 -3.03 16.85
N ASN A 650 -18.79 -1.90 17.56
CA ASN A 650 -17.83 -1.51 18.59
C ASN A 650 -17.69 -2.62 19.66
N GLY A 651 -16.46 -3.04 19.94
CA GLY A 651 -16.14 -3.99 21.02
C GLY A 651 -16.73 -5.39 20.85
N SER A 652 -17.24 -5.77 19.67
CA SER A 652 -17.84 -7.08 19.43
C SER A 652 -17.78 -7.53 17.96
N THR A 653 -17.67 -8.84 17.74
CA THR A 653 -17.76 -9.44 16.41
C THR A 653 -19.17 -9.30 15.84
N GLY A 654 -19.33 -8.83 14.61
CA GLY A 654 -20.65 -8.66 14.00
C GLY A 654 -20.62 -8.26 12.53
N ALA A 655 -21.81 -8.15 11.92
CA ALA A 655 -21.94 -7.64 10.56
C ALA A 655 -21.60 -6.13 10.53
N PRO A 656 -20.74 -5.67 9.61
CA PRO A 656 -20.30 -4.28 9.57
C PRO A 656 -21.42 -3.30 9.20
N THR A 657 -21.37 -2.11 9.78
CA THR A 657 -22.28 -0.99 9.53
C THR A 657 -21.51 0.30 9.36
N PHE A 658 -22.16 1.34 8.82
CA PHE A 658 -21.63 2.70 8.89
C PHE A 658 -21.85 3.27 10.30
N ARG A 659 -20.76 3.59 11.00
CA ARG A 659 -20.79 4.24 12.32
C ARG A 659 -19.61 5.20 12.50
N ALA A 660 -19.64 6.01 13.55
CA ALA A 660 -18.47 6.80 13.95
C ALA A 660 -17.29 5.89 14.36
N VAL A 661 -16.07 6.36 14.13
CA VAL A 661 -14.85 5.77 14.70
C VAL A 661 -14.89 5.94 16.22
N VAL A 662 -14.61 4.87 16.96
CA VAL A 662 -14.50 4.91 18.43
C VAL A 662 -13.06 4.70 18.89
N GLN A 663 -12.76 4.93 20.18
CA GLN A 663 -11.42 4.70 20.73
C GLN A 663 -10.93 3.25 20.53
N ALA A 664 -11.82 2.26 20.57
CA ALA A 664 -11.47 0.86 20.32
C ALA A 664 -10.99 0.60 18.87
N ASP A 665 -11.39 1.43 17.91
CA ASP A 665 -10.90 1.42 16.53
C ASP A 665 -9.55 2.14 16.39
N LEU A 666 -9.11 2.87 17.41
CA LEU A 666 -7.92 3.75 17.46
C LEU A 666 -6.90 3.27 18.51
N SER A 667 -6.48 2.02 18.43
CA SER A 667 -5.54 1.38 19.38
C SER A 667 -4.17 2.09 19.52
N PHE A 668 -3.84 3.00 18.61
CA PHE A 668 -2.62 3.81 18.62
C PHE A 668 -2.76 5.20 19.27
N LEU A 669 -3.98 5.66 19.59
CA LEU A 669 -4.25 7.03 20.06
C LEU A 669 -4.68 7.06 21.53
N GLN A 670 -3.70 7.15 22.43
CA GLN A 670 -3.93 7.31 23.87
C GLN A 670 -3.57 8.73 24.33
N LEU A 671 -4.57 9.61 24.43
CA LEU A 671 -4.36 11.02 24.82
C LEU A 671 -4.05 11.19 26.33
N TYR A 672 -4.61 10.31 27.17
CA TYR A 672 -4.30 10.19 28.60
C TYR A 672 -4.63 8.77 29.09
N LYS A 673 -4.22 8.43 30.32
CA LYS A 673 -4.47 7.11 30.93
C LYS A 673 -5.33 7.27 32.18
N GLU A 674 -6.60 6.89 32.08
CA GLU A 674 -7.42 6.63 33.26
C GLU A 674 -6.92 5.34 33.93
N ASN A 675 -6.54 5.43 35.20
CA ASN A 675 -5.99 4.31 35.97
C ASN A 675 -6.87 4.03 37.21
N ALA A 676 -8.20 4.06 37.00
CA ALA A 676 -9.18 3.62 37.98
C ALA A 676 -9.37 2.10 37.91
N SER A 677 -9.70 1.46 39.04
CA SER A 677 -10.00 0.02 39.10
C SER A 677 -11.30 -0.36 38.39
N THR A 678 -12.21 0.60 38.25
CA THR A 678 -13.50 0.48 37.54
C THR A 678 -13.81 1.84 36.87
N PRO A 679 -13.27 2.12 35.67
CA PRO A 679 -13.40 3.44 35.06
C PRO A 679 -14.83 3.72 34.58
N THR A 680 -15.43 4.78 35.10
CA THR A 680 -16.67 5.39 34.54
C THR A 680 -16.26 6.54 33.64
N ALA A 681 -16.82 6.63 32.42
CA ALA A 681 -16.37 7.63 31.45
C ALA A 681 -16.68 9.10 31.88
N PRO A 682 -15.74 10.05 31.73
CA PRO A 682 -16.00 11.47 31.96
C PRO A 682 -17.01 12.05 30.96
N THR A 683 -17.79 13.04 31.40
CA THR A 683 -18.87 13.67 30.62
C THR A 683 -18.75 15.20 30.64
N ALA A 684 -18.21 15.79 29.56
CA ALA A 684 -18.18 17.24 29.34
C ALA A 684 -19.41 17.70 28.54
N ALA A 685 -20.58 17.80 29.19
CA ALA A 685 -21.84 18.13 28.53
C ALA A 685 -22.07 19.64 28.31
N GLY A 686 -21.37 20.51 29.04
CA GLY A 686 -21.51 21.96 28.89
C GLY A 686 -20.75 22.52 27.67
N THR A 687 -21.28 23.59 27.06
CA THR A 687 -20.56 24.33 26.00
C THR A 687 -19.22 24.84 26.53
N ASN A 688 -18.12 24.56 25.83
CA ASN A 688 -16.75 24.86 26.27
C ASN A 688 -16.33 24.22 27.61
N ALA A 689 -16.99 23.14 28.03
CA ALA A 689 -16.64 22.42 29.26
C ALA A 689 -15.49 21.40 29.04
N VAL A 690 -14.86 21.00 30.14
CA VAL A 690 -13.79 20.00 30.18
C VAL A 690 -14.00 19.06 31.37
N ALA A 691 -13.91 17.75 31.15
CA ALA A 691 -13.98 16.73 32.19
C ALA A 691 -12.78 15.77 32.07
N ILE A 692 -12.06 15.52 33.16
CA ILE A 692 -10.83 14.71 33.19
C ILE A 692 -10.81 13.82 34.43
N GLY A 693 -11.02 12.51 34.27
CA GLY A 693 -11.02 11.54 35.36
C GLY A 693 -12.28 10.68 35.38
N SER A 694 -12.22 9.55 36.11
CA SER A 694 -13.34 8.62 36.18
C SER A 694 -14.57 9.29 36.80
N GLY A 695 -15.74 9.13 36.19
CA GLY A 695 -17.00 9.72 36.63
C GLY A 695 -17.07 11.26 36.59
N ALA A 696 -16.01 11.97 36.13
CA ALA A 696 -15.99 13.43 36.15
C ALA A 696 -17.07 14.02 35.21
N ALA A 697 -17.98 14.83 35.74
CA ALA A 697 -19.06 15.48 35.02
C ALA A 697 -18.84 17.00 34.98
N ALA A 698 -18.84 17.58 33.77
CA ALA A 698 -18.78 19.03 33.55
C ALA A 698 -19.99 19.50 32.72
N PRO A 699 -21.22 19.52 33.29
CA PRO A 699 -22.41 19.95 32.57
C PRO A 699 -22.63 21.47 32.56
N GLY A 700 -21.92 22.24 33.40
CA GLY A 700 -21.97 23.70 33.37
C GLY A 700 -21.30 24.29 32.12
N VAL A 701 -21.83 25.38 31.57
CA VAL A 701 -21.16 26.09 30.45
C VAL A 701 -19.83 26.67 30.92
N GLY A 702 -18.75 26.41 30.18
CA GLY A 702 -17.39 26.81 30.52
C GLY A 702 -16.82 26.14 31.78
N SER A 703 -17.42 25.04 32.23
CA SER A 703 -17.04 24.35 33.46
C SER A 703 -15.82 23.43 33.29
N PHE A 704 -15.16 23.11 34.40
CA PHE A 704 -13.98 22.23 34.43
C PHE A 704 -14.09 21.25 35.60
N ALA A 705 -14.28 19.96 35.32
CA ALA A 705 -14.29 18.90 36.33
C ALA A 705 -13.01 18.06 36.23
N VAL A 706 -12.34 17.80 37.35
CA VAL A 706 -11.15 16.95 37.37
C VAL A 706 -11.08 16.04 38.61
N GLY A 707 -10.62 14.81 38.38
CA GLY A 707 -10.50 13.77 39.40
C GLY A 707 -11.63 12.75 39.34
N ASP A 708 -11.68 11.85 40.33
CA ASP A 708 -12.68 10.78 40.40
C ASP A 708 -13.96 11.33 41.04
N GLY A 709 -15.11 11.22 40.36
CA GLY A 709 -16.42 11.68 40.86
C GLY A 709 -16.65 13.20 40.94
N ALA A 710 -15.87 14.04 40.24
CA ALA A 710 -16.04 15.51 40.28
C ALA A 710 -17.26 15.99 39.47
N ASN A 711 -18.02 16.99 39.94
CA ASN A 711 -19.22 17.51 39.25
C ASN A 711 -19.26 19.05 39.17
N ALA A 712 -18.77 19.59 38.05
CA ALA A 712 -18.76 21.01 37.74
C ALA A 712 -20.07 21.46 37.07
N SER A 713 -21.19 21.37 37.80
CA SER A 713 -22.53 21.67 37.27
C SER A 713 -22.87 23.16 37.12
N VAL A 714 -22.12 24.02 37.80
CA VAL A 714 -22.35 25.47 37.86
C VAL A 714 -21.64 26.20 36.71
N TRP A 715 -22.25 27.27 36.18
CA TRP A 715 -21.69 28.08 35.10
C TRP A 715 -20.29 28.62 35.43
N GLY A 716 -19.31 28.36 34.55
CA GLY A 716 -17.90 28.74 34.72
C GLY A 716 -17.21 28.09 35.93
N GLY A 717 -17.87 27.15 36.60
CA GLY A 717 -17.37 26.50 37.81
C GLY A 717 -16.26 25.52 37.53
N LYS A 718 -15.26 25.48 38.43
CA LYS A 718 -14.23 24.45 38.45
C LYS A 718 -14.47 23.55 39.64
N ALA A 719 -14.60 22.25 39.44
CA ALA A 719 -14.76 21.27 40.50
C ALA A 719 -13.58 20.28 40.52
N MET A 720 -13.12 19.93 41.71
CA MET A 720 -12.10 18.90 41.93
C MET A 720 -12.59 17.90 42.98
N ALA A 721 -12.41 16.60 42.71
CA ALA A 721 -12.73 15.52 43.63
C ALA A 721 -11.64 14.43 43.59
N ASN A 722 -11.60 13.58 44.61
CA ASN A 722 -10.65 12.46 44.72
C ASN A 722 -11.36 11.12 44.98
N GLY A 723 -12.60 11.03 44.55
CA GLY A 723 -13.58 10.00 44.89
C GLY A 723 -14.93 10.64 45.24
N GLU A 724 -15.97 9.82 45.24
CA GLU A 724 -17.35 10.15 45.65
C GLU A 724 -17.77 9.22 46.81
N PHE A 725 -18.79 9.60 47.58
CA PHE A 725 -19.40 8.72 48.58
C PHE A 725 -20.41 7.75 47.95
N ALA A 726 -21.19 8.24 46.98
CA ALA A 726 -22.25 7.52 46.28
C ALA A 726 -22.57 8.07 44.87
N THR A 727 -22.36 9.38 44.62
CA THR A 727 -22.67 10.04 43.34
C THR A 727 -21.78 11.25 43.07
N ALA A 728 -21.37 11.44 41.81
CA ALA A 728 -20.48 12.52 41.40
C ALA A 728 -20.91 13.91 41.89
N GLY A 729 -20.02 14.56 42.66
CA GLY A 729 -20.22 15.88 43.28
C GLY A 729 -20.61 15.87 44.75
N ASP A 730 -20.78 14.71 45.38
CA ASP A 730 -21.10 14.61 46.81
C ASP A 730 -19.90 14.86 47.75
N ALA A 731 -18.67 14.80 47.23
CA ALA A 731 -17.42 15.07 47.93
C ALA A 731 -16.45 15.86 47.05
N GLN A 732 -16.55 17.20 47.03
CA GLN A 732 -15.73 18.02 46.13
C GLN A 732 -15.32 19.40 46.69
N THR A 733 -14.41 20.06 45.97
CA THR A 733 -14.10 21.48 46.16
C THR A 733 -14.39 22.25 44.87
N GLY A 734 -14.95 23.45 45.01
CA GLY A 734 -15.36 24.30 43.90
C GLY A 734 -14.62 25.64 43.86
N THR A 735 -14.42 26.18 42.65
CA THR A 735 -14.03 27.57 42.42
C THR A 735 -14.97 28.22 41.42
N TYR A 736 -15.55 29.36 41.80
CA TYR A 736 -16.55 30.09 41.01
C TYR A 736 -16.20 31.57 40.90
N ILE A 737 -16.57 32.20 39.78
CA ILE A 737 -16.32 33.62 39.54
C ILE A 737 -17.64 34.30 39.23
N LEU A 738 -18.06 35.22 40.11
CA LEU A 738 -19.22 36.07 39.91
C LEU A 738 -18.77 37.49 39.56
N ARG A 739 -19.49 38.17 38.69
CA ARG A 739 -19.14 39.52 38.21
C ARG A 739 -20.36 40.38 37.98
N ASN A 740 -20.24 41.69 38.21
CA ASN A 740 -21.29 42.65 37.91
C ASN A 740 -20.70 44.04 37.61
N ILE A 741 -21.55 44.95 37.12
CA ILE A 741 -21.26 46.38 36.98
C ILE A 741 -22.38 47.15 37.70
N THR A 742 -22.01 48.01 38.65
CA THR A 742 -22.95 48.92 39.31
C THR A 742 -22.79 50.32 38.73
N THR A 743 -23.90 51.05 38.60
CA THR A 743 -23.95 52.46 38.16
C THR A 743 -24.69 53.38 39.15
N ASP A 744 -25.22 52.81 40.23
CA ASP A 744 -25.99 53.50 41.26
C ASP A 744 -25.57 53.08 42.69
N ALA A 745 -26.22 53.68 43.68
CA ALA A 745 -26.03 53.37 45.10
C ALA A 745 -26.96 52.25 45.61
N SER A 746 -27.47 51.39 44.73
CA SER A 746 -28.33 50.24 45.08
C SER A 746 -27.50 48.95 45.17
N PHE A 747 -27.95 48.00 45.99
CA PHE A 747 -27.40 46.64 45.92
C PHE A 747 -27.96 45.91 44.69
N THR A 748 -27.05 45.32 43.91
CA THR A 748 -27.38 44.52 42.71
C THR A 748 -26.54 43.25 42.67
N ASP A 749 -27.08 42.20 42.06
CA ASP A 749 -26.53 40.85 42.17
C ASP A 749 -25.26 40.63 41.34
N GLY A 750 -24.31 39.91 41.92
CA GLY A 750 -23.30 39.19 41.16
C GLY A 750 -23.89 37.93 40.52
N PHE A 751 -23.58 37.72 39.25
CA PHE A 751 -23.90 36.47 38.53
C PHE A 751 -22.64 35.87 37.90
N LEU A 752 -22.70 34.57 37.63
CA LEU A 752 -21.61 33.78 37.05
C LEU A 752 -21.40 34.11 35.56
N ASP A 753 -22.48 34.47 34.87
CA ASP A 753 -22.52 34.79 33.44
C ASP A 753 -22.32 36.28 33.15
N GLY A 754 -22.75 37.21 34.03
CA GLY A 754 -22.37 38.63 33.94
C GLY A 754 -23.32 39.66 34.55
N ALA A 755 -23.11 40.94 34.20
CA ALA A 755 -24.02 42.01 34.57
C ALA A 755 -25.35 41.90 33.80
N GLY A 756 -26.49 42.03 34.50
CA GLY A 756 -27.83 41.89 33.92
C GLY A 756 -28.22 40.46 33.54
N ALA A 757 -27.51 39.47 34.08
CA ALA A 757 -27.62 38.07 33.71
C ALA A 757 -28.37 37.23 34.77
N THR A 758 -28.38 35.90 34.70
CA THR A 758 -29.25 35.07 35.57
C THR A 758 -28.58 33.89 36.27
N GLN A 759 -27.34 33.52 35.93
CA GLN A 759 -26.71 32.32 36.51
C GLN A 759 -26.19 32.60 37.92
N ARG A 760 -26.78 31.91 38.91
CA ARG A 760 -26.47 32.03 40.33
C ARG A 760 -25.64 30.85 40.83
N LEU A 761 -24.94 31.05 41.94
CA LEU A 761 -24.28 29.97 42.67
C LEU A 761 -25.33 29.17 43.47
N VAL A 762 -26.13 28.39 42.75
CA VAL A 762 -27.18 27.52 43.30
C VAL A 762 -26.53 26.36 44.04
N ILE A 763 -26.98 26.12 45.26
CA ILE A 763 -26.53 25.01 46.09
C ILE A 763 -27.40 23.79 45.77
N PRO A 764 -26.85 22.57 45.64
CA PRO A 764 -27.67 21.37 45.47
C PRO A 764 -28.57 21.15 46.70
N ASN A 765 -29.59 20.29 46.57
CA ASN A 765 -30.41 19.93 47.73
C ASN A 765 -29.59 19.08 48.71
N ASN A 766 -29.98 19.04 49.98
CA ASN A 766 -29.33 18.25 51.04
C ASN A 766 -27.80 18.48 51.14
N SER A 767 -27.36 19.72 50.96
CA SER A 767 -25.94 20.08 50.82
C SER A 767 -25.48 21.07 51.87
N VAL A 768 -24.21 20.97 52.26
CA VAL A 768 -23.49 21.92 53.09
C VAL A 768 -22.23 22.36 52.37
N TRP A 769 -22.10 23.66 52.13
CA TRP A 769 -20.92 24.27 51.53
C TRP A 769 -20.26 25.22 52.53
N THR A 770 -18.96 25.10 52.71
CA THR A 770 -18.15 26.20 53.25
C THR A 770 -17.75 27.13 52.12
N PHE A 771 -17.52 28.42 52.40
CA PHE A 771 -17.06 29.38 51.41
C PHE A 771 -16.00 30.34 51.96
N ASP A 772 -15.03 30.66 51.10
CA ASP A 772 -14.13 31.81 51.22
C ASP A 772 -14.26 32.65 49.95
N ILE A 773 -14.76 33.88 50.12
CA ILE A 773 -15.10 34.79 49.03
C ILE A 773 -14.17 35.97 49.07
N LEU A 774 -13.41 36.20 47.99
CA LEU A 774 -12.62 37.40 47.78
C LEU A 774 -13.31 38.29 46.75
N VAL A 775 -13.66 39.52 47.15
CA VAL A 775 -14.29 40.53 46.29
C VAL A 775 -13.32 41.65 45.99
N ALA A 776 -13.25 42.05 44.72
CA ALA A 776 -12.53 43.23 44.25
C ALA A 776 -13.44 44.15 43.43
N ALA A 777 -13.34 45.46 43.69
CA ALA A 777 -14.08 46.52 43.03
C ALA A 777 -13.14 47.55 42.42
N ARG A 778 -13.46 48.06 41.23
CA ARG A 778 -12.68 49.10 40.54
C ARG A 778 -13.60 50.00 39.71
N ARG A 779 -13.57 51.33 39.94
CA ARG A 779 -14.25 52.28 39.04
C ARG A 779 -13.58 52.35 37.67
N THR A 780 -14.36 52.65 36.65
CA THR A 780 -13.89 52.83 35.27
C THR A 780 -14.09 54.24 34.73
N ASP A 781 -14.90 55.08 35.38
CA ASP A 781 -15.16 56.46 34.96
C ASP A 781 -14.06 57.46 35.37
N ALA A 782 -13.16 57.09 36.28
CA ALA A 782 -12.08 57.95 36.75
C ALA A 782 -10.82 57.19 37.25
N ILE A 783 -9.72 57.93 37.39
CA ILE A 783 -8.47 57.46 38.01
C ILE A 783 -8.66 57.36 39.54
N GLY A 784 -7.96 56.40 40.17
CA GLY A 784 -8.17 56.03 41.59
C GLY A 784 -9.54 55.37 41.83
N GLY A 785 -9.76 54.79 43.01
CA GLY A 785 -11.03 54.15 43.36
C GLY A 785 -11.05 52.63 43.23
N GLY A 786 -10.80 51.94 44.34
CA GLY A 786 -11.05 50.51 44.52
C GLY A 786 -11.60 50.20 45.91
N ALA A 787 -12.18 49.01 46.04
CA ALA A 787 -12.58 48.42 47.32
C ALA A 787 -12.34 46.90 47.27
N SER A 788 -12.10 46.28 48.43
CA SER A 788 -11.87 44.85 48.53
C SER A 788 -12.36 44.27 49.86
N TYR A 789 -12.95 43.08 49.78
CA TYR A 789 -13.64 42.42 50.89
C TYR A 789 -13.32 40.94 50.91
N ARG A 790 -13.36 40.34 52.11
CA ARG A 790 -13.38 38.89 52.30
C ARG A 790 -14.63 38.49 53.08
N PHE A 791 -15.29 37.41 52.66
CA PHE A 791 -16.35 36.77 53.43
C PHE A 791 -16.01 35.30 53.67
N VAL A 792 -16.14 34.84 54.91
CA VAL A 792 -15.90 33.43 55.27
C VAL A 792 -17.07 32.93 56.11
N GLY A 793 -17.63 31.78 55.74
CA GLY A 793 -18.76 31.17 56.44
C GLY A 793 -19.15 29.81 55.88
N GLY A 794 -20.28 29.29 56.36
CA GLY A 794 -20.93 28.09 55.83
C GLY A 794 -22.38 28.37 55.47
N ILE A 795 -22.90 27.66 54.47
CA ILE A 795 -24.28 27.72 54.01
C ILE A 795 -24.80 26.31 53.78
N ARG A 796 -26.06 26.06 54.11
CA ARG A 796 -26.73 24.78 53.89
C ARG A 796 -28.04 24.97 53.16
N LYS A 797 -28.48 23.89 52.51
CA LYS A 797 -29.79 23.78 51.88
C LYS A 797 -30.28 22.34 52.05
N ASP A 798 -31.49 22.17 52.55
CA ASP A 798 -32.14 20.88 52.71
C ASP A 798 -32.90 20.53 51.41
N ALA A 799 -34.11 19.98 51.50
CA ALA A 799 -34.87 19.46 50.36
C ALA A 799 -35.40 20.53 49.37
N THR A 800 -35.41 21.83 49.72
CA THR A 800 -36.01 22.89 48.88
C THR A 800 -35.22 24.20 48.91
N SER A 801 -35.34 25.04 47.88
CA SER A 801 -34.74 26.39 47.85
C SER A 801 -35.06 27.22 49.08
N GLY A 802 -36.29 27.13 49.60
CA GLY A 802 -36.75 27.85 50.80
C GLY A 802 -36.00 27.51 52.09
N SER A 803 -35.31 26.36 52.15
CA SER A 803 -34.51 25.93 53.31
C SER A 803 -33.09 26.51 53.35
N THR A 804 -32.69 27.27 52.32
CA THR A 804 -31.32 27.79 52.18
C THR A 804 -31.01 28.80 53.27
N THR A 805 -29.99 28.51 54.09
CA THR A 805 -29.63 29.35 55.24
C THR A 805 -28.17 29.23 55.62
N PHE A 806 -27.61 30.27 56.24
CA PHE A 806 -26.23 30.25 56.74
C PHE A 806 -26.10 29.37 57.99
N ILE A 807 -24.95 28.70 58.12
CA ILE A 807 -24.54 28.01 59.33
C ILE A 807 -23.81 29.01 60.22
N GLY A 808 -24.53 29.58 61.19
CA GLY A 808 -24.06 30.71 61.98
C GLY A 808 -24.01 32.01 61.17
N THR A 809 -23.36 33.03 61.72
CA THR A 809 -23.19 34.34 61.06
C THR A 809 -21.91 34.34 60.23
N PRO A 810 -21.97 34.53 58.89
CA PRO A 810 -20.77 34.68 58.08
C PRO A 810 -19.96 35.91 58.51
N SER A 811 -18.64 35.75 58.54
CA SER A 811 -17.72 36.86 58.80
C SER A 811 -17.56 37.74 57.55
N LYS A 812 -17.39 39.04 57.76
CA LYS A 812 -17.00 40.01 56.73
C LYS A 812 -15.76 40.75 57.21
N SER A 813 -14.72 40.78 56.38
CA SER A 813 -13.52 41.61 56.58
C SER A 813 -13.39 42.60 55.43
N ILE A 814 -13.20 43.87 55.76
CA ILE A 814 -12.82 44.90 54.77
C ILE A 814 -11.30 44.80 54.61
N LEU A 815 -10.82 44.49 53.40
CA LEU A 815 -9.40 44.36 53.10
C LEU A 815 -8.79 45.71 52.69
N GLY A 816 -9.60 46.61 52.15
CA GLY A 816 -9.23 48.01 51.87
C GLY A 816 -10.31 48.72 51.07
N GLU A 817 -10.55 50.00 51.37
CA GLU A 817 -11.52 50.85 50.69
C GLU A 817 -10.93 52.22 50.39
N THR A 818 -11.30 52.78 49.24
CA THR A 818 -11.04 54.19 48.90
C THR A 818 -12.32 55.02 48.78
N ASN A 819 -13.49 54.37 48.89
CA ASN A 819 -14.78 54.98 49.12
C ASN A 819 -15.60 54.02 50.00
N THR A 820 -16.07 54.49 51.15
CA THR A 820 -16.82 53.71 52.16
C THR A 820 -18.32 53.58 51.85
N ALA A 821 -18.82 54.25 50.80
CA ALA A 821 -20.20 54.10 50.33
C ALA A 821 -20.39 52.83 49.47
N TRP A 822 -19.34 52.46 48.73
CA TRP A 822 -19.27 51.21 47.99
C TRP A 822 -19.32 50.05 48.98
N ASP A 823 -19.99 48.97 48.63
CA ASP A 823 -20.13 47.86 49.56
C ASP A 823 -20.39 46.52 48.86
N ALA A 824 -20.03 45.44 49.54
CA ALA A 824 -20.44 44.09 49.19
C ALA A 824 -21.17 43.44 50.38
N ARG A 825 -22.15 42.58 50.09
CA ARG A 825 -22.79 41.71 51.09
C ARG A 825 -23.09 40.34 50.50
N ILE A 826 -23.37 39.40 51.39
CA ILE A 826 -23.87 38.07 51.02
C ILE A 826 -25.18 37.78 51.71
N THR A 827 -26.07 37.08 51.02
CA THR A 827 -27.39 36.68 51.50
C THR A 827 -27.68 35.24 51.11
N ALA A 828 -28.45 34.52 51.94
CA ALA A 828 -28.99 33.22 51.58
C ALA A 828 -30.26 33.45 50.74
N ASP A 829 -30.22 33.10 49.45
CA ASP A 829 -31.36 33.27 48.55
C ASP A 829 -32.30 32.08 48.68
N THR A 830 -33.33 32.24 49.51
CA THR A 830 -34.39 31.24 49.73
C THR A 830 -35.34 31.08 48.54
N THR A 831 -35.30 31.96 47.54
CA THR A 831 -36.12 31.85 46.34
C THR A 831 -35.46 30.92 45.32
N ASN A 832 -34.18 31.16 45.01
CA ASN A 832 -33.44 30.38 44.02
C ASN A 832 -32.60 29.23 44.63
N GLY A 833 -32.43 29.21 45.95
CA GLY A 833 -31.66 28.19 46.65
C GLY A 833 -30.15 28.37 46.50
N ALA A 834 -29.68 29.62 46.60
CA ALA A 834 -28.33 30.02 46.17
C ALA A 834 -27.57 30.83 47.23
N LEU A 835 -26.24 30.77 47.15
CA LEU A 835 -25.37 31.76 47.79
C LEU A 835 -25.38 33.03 46.94
N ARG A 836 -26.08 34.07 47.41
CA ARG A 836 -26.23 35.34 46.69
C ARG A 836 -25.19 36.33 47.18
N ILE A 837 -24.47 36.94 46.24
CA ILE A 837 -23.49 38.00 46.47
C ILE A 837 -24.05 39.27 45.83
N GLU A 838 -24.08 40.36 46.58
CA GLU A 838 -24.64 41.63 46.14
C GLU A 838 -23.60 42.75 46.28
N PHE A 839 -23.53 43.61 45.28
CA PHE A 839 -22.60 44.73 45.20
C PHE A 839 -23.37 46.05 45.14
N ARG A 840 -22.88 47.07 45.85
CA ARG A 840 -23.39 48.44 45.84
C ARG A 840 -22.30 49.38 45.37
N GLY A 841 -22.60 50.13 44.31
CA GLY A 841 -21.73 51.17 43.78
C GLY A 841 -22.01 52.54 44.38
N GLU A 842 -21.98 53.54 43.52
CA GLU A 842 -22.23 54.94 43.83
C GLU A 842 -23.03 55.56 42.67
N ALA A 843 -23.91 56.52 42.98
CA ALA A 843 -24.74 57.19 41.99
C ALA A 843 -23.90 57.79 40.86
N SER A 844 -24.23 57.42 39.61
CA SER A 844 -23.55 57.89 38.39
C SER A 844 -22.07 57.49 38.29
N LYS A 845 -21.66 56.39 38.94
CA LYS A 845 -20.29 55.85 38.90
C LYS A 845 -20.26 54.40 38.43
N THR A 846 -19.50 54.13 37.38
CA THR A 846 -19.40 52.79 36.79
C THR A 846 -18.31 51.99 37.51
N VAL A 847 -18.72 51.09 38.39
CA VAL A 847 -17.83 50.22 39.18
C VAL A 847 -17.95 48.79 38.69
N ARG A 848 -16.82 48.18 38.33
CA ARG A 848 -16.72 46.76 37.99
C ARG A 848 -16.42 45.95 39.26
N TRP A 849 -17.14 44.86 39.43
CA TRP A 849 -17.04 43.97 40.57
C TRP A 849 -16.72 42.55 40.11
N VAL A 850 -15.80 41.90 40.81
CA VAL A 850 -15.49 40.48 40.66
C VAL A 850 -15.41 39.85 42.04
N ALA A 851 -16.10 38.73 42.23
CA ALA A 851 -15.98 37.87 43.39
C ALA A 851 -15.47 36.49 42.96
N VAL A 852 -14.40 36.01 43.58
CA VAL A 852 -13.99 34.60 43.51
C VAL A 852 -14.51 33.91 44.76
N VAL A 853 -15.20 32.78 44.59
CA VAL A 853 -15.71 31.93 45.66
C VAL A 853 -14.95 30.62 45.60
N ASN A 854 -14.30 30.22 46.69
CA ASN A 854 -13.74 28.87 46.87
C ASN A 854 -14.57 28.13 47.91
N THR A 855 -14.89 26.86 47.64
CA THR A 855 -15.79 26.05 48.47
C THR A 855 -15.18 24.70 48.83
N ALA A 856 -15.59 24.15 49.98
CA ALA A 856 -15.58 22.70 50.21
C ALA A 856 -17.04 22.26 50.37
N GLU A 857 -17.41 21.21 49.64
CA GLU A 857 -18.79 20.85 49.32
C GLU A 857 -19.06 19.41 49.72
N VAL A 858 -20.14 19.20 50.47
CA VAL A 858 -20.68 17.87 50.76
C VAL A 858 -22.18 17.84 50.50
N THR A 859 -22.64 16.77 49.85
CA THR A 859 -24.05 16.49 49.53
C THR A 859 -24.44 15.11 50.06
N ASN A 860 -25.71 14.91 50.42
CA ASN A 860 -26.27 13.64 50.91
C ASN A 860 -27.49 13.17 50.11
#